data_AF-A0A2I0A9Q0-F1
#
_entry.id   AF-A0A2I0A9Q0-F1
#
_cell.length_a   1.000
_cell.length_b   1.000
_cell.length_c   1.000
_cell.angle_alpha   90.00
_cell.angle_beta   90.00
_cell.angle_gamma   90.00
#
_symmetry.space_group_name_H-M   'P 1'
#
loop_
_entity.id
_entity.type
_entity.pdbx_description
1 polymer ?
#
loop_
_entity_poly.entity_id
_entity_poly.type
_entity_poly.pdbx_seq_one_letter_code
_entity_poly.pdbx_strand_id
1 'polypeptide(L)'
;MPALSLPMLPKALLRSLLVMPCSRHLLELFSCASVACPAYSNGLHYHALPVHCFAKQRRNMSKTVCFSLKFSGFRSYSPLPSSRTVRLERREDEEVRAERHQKLQEKLAELGIECDNYKAGEYMHELCPQCKGGYSKVKSFSLFIREDGKLATWSCFKVDLCGWRGRIECSENGEGFKVEQSGGSSRALEGKRYRTISESGLKLEPLCPELIAFFKRRCISAETLRRNAVMQCRTSSEVVIAFTYRKAGKLVSCKYRTVDKKFWQEKDTEKIFYGLEDILPGCDIIIVEGEIDKLSMEEAGFRNCVSVPNGAVGKVSEKVPSEVEDKGFQYLWTCKEYLDKAPRIILATDADGPGQALAEELARRLGKERCWRVNWPAKSGSEVCKDANEVLTILGKDALKEVIEKAELFPIRGLFNFSNFFHEINNYYQCNQGFELGVSTGWRALDDFYNIVPGELSVITGVPNSGKSEWIDALLCNINEKHGWTFALCSMENKVQEHARKLLEKHIKKPFFTVRYGESIERMSPEELEEGKKWLNATFHVIRCDDDALPSVDWVLNLAKAAVLRNGVRGLVIDPYNELDHQRPTHQTETEYVSQMLTKIKRFAQHHSCHVWFVAHPRQLHNWGGGAPNLYDISGSAHFINKCDNGIVIHRNRDVNEGPLDRVQVFVRKVRNKVIGRIGDAFLQYDRVTGRFNDIS
;
A
#
# COMPACT_ATOMS: atom_id res chain seq x y z
N MET A 1 -23.56 -27.60 61.46
CA MET A 1 -24.54 -28.24 60.56
C MET A 1 -24.94 -27.23 59.49
N PRO A 2 -25.32 -27.63 58.27
CA PRO A 2 -25.09 -28.93 57.60
C PRO A 2 -23.81 -28.85 56.71
N ALA A 3 -23.09 -29.90 56.25
CA ALA A 3 -23.44 -31.27 55.80
C ALA A 3 -24.16 -31.25 54.43
N LEU A 4 -23.85 -32.03 53.37
CA LEU A 4 -22.94 -33.15 53.02
C LEU A 4 -22.68 -33.06 51.47
N SER A 5 -21.82 -33.80 50.74
CA SER A 5 -20.88 -34.93 50.99
C SER A 5 -19.88 -35.07 49.81
N LEU A 6 -18.78 -35.80 50.03
CA LEU A 6 -17.93 -36.48 49.01
C LEU A 6 -18.21 -38.01 49.08
N PRO A 7 -18.02 -38.85 48.02
CA PRO A 7 -16.67 -39.39 47.73
C PRO A 7 -16.33 -39.95 46.30
N MET A 8 -15.01 -40.08 46.06
CA MET A 8 -14.24 -41.17 45.38
C MET A 8 -14.61 -41.77 43.99
N LEU A 9 -13.63 -41.65 43.06
CA LEU A 9 -12.98 -42.64 42.16
C LEU A 9 -13.41 -44.13 42.19
N PRO A 10 -13.28 -44.86 41.03
CA PRO A 10 -12.12 -45.78 40.86
C PRO A 10 -11.51 -45.89 39.43
N LYS A 11 -10.46 -46.73 39.28
CA LYS A 11 -9.71 -47.02 38.03
C LYS A 11 -9.92 -48.46 37.50
N ALA A 12 -9.79 -48.68 36.19
CA ALA A 12 -9.45 -49.94 35.50
C ALA A 12 -9.08 -49.63 34.02
N LEU A 13 -8.25 -50.34 33.24
CA LEU A 13 -7.21 -51.38 33.44
C LEU A 13 -5.86 -50.84 32.85
N LEU A 14 -4.63 -51.36 33.01
CA LEU A 14 -4.01 -52.65 33.42
C LEU A 14 -3.70 -53.66 32.27
N ARG A 15 -2.39 -53.94 32.08
CA ARG A 15 -1.69 -54.79 31.05
C ARG A 15 -1.39 -54.08 29.71
N SER A 16 -0.26 -54.35 29.03
CA SER A 16 0.83 -55.33 29.27
C SER A 16 2.17 -54.71 29.75
N LEU A 17 3.19 -55.55 29.93
CA LEU A 17 4.50 -55.26 30.54
C LEU A 17 5.55 -56.22 29.91
N LEU A 18 6.86 -55.94 30.07
CA LEU A 18 8.02 -56.77 29.65
C LEU A 18 8.29 -56.76 28.11
N VAL A 19 9.52 -56.89 27.58
CA VAL A 19 10.85 -57.05 28.22
C VAL A 19 11.99 -56.45 27.36
N MET A 20 13.08 -56.01 28.01
CA MET A 20 14.43 -55.74 27.43
C MET A 20 15.28 -57.02 27.53
N PRO A 21 16.40 -57.26 26.77
CA PRO A 21 17.64 -56.44 26.93
C PRO A 21 18.69 -56.46 25.76
N CYS A 22 19.90 -55.96 26.09
CA CYS A 22 21.25 -56.19 25.50
C CYS A 22 21.79 -55.23 24.41
N SER A 23 23.08 -54.82 24.41
CA SER A 23 24.12 -54.83 25.48
C SER A 23 25.38 -53.99 25.13
N ARG A 24 26.28 -53.76 26.12
CA ARG A 24 27.67 -53.18 26.07
C ARG A 24 27.75 -51.64 26.00
N HIS A 25 28.45 -50.89 26.88
CA HIS A 25 29.85 -50.91 27.42
C HIS A 25 30.89 -50.31 26.44
N LEU A 26 31.86 -49.45 26.82
CA LEU A 26 32.31 -48.80 28.08
C LEU A 26 33.13 -47.52 27.73
N LEU A 27 33.40 -46.61 28.72
CA LEU A 27 34.62 -45.76 28.96
C LEU A 27 35.47 -45.17 27.79
N GLU A 28 36.17 -44.02 27.84
CA GLU A 28 36.34 -42.92 28.84
C GLU A 28 36.89 -41.63 28.16
N LEU A 29 37.29 -40.65 28.99
CA LEU A 29 38.03 -39.40 28.71
C LEU A 29 39.16 -39.49 27.66
N PHE A 30 39.40 -38.39 26.92
CA PHE A 30 40.68 -37.65 26.96
C PHE A 30 40.61 -36.27 26.27
N SER A 31 41.50 -35.36 26.67
CA SER A 31 41.76 -34.05 26.06
C SER A 31 43.27 -33.89 25.75
N CYS A 32 43.70 -32.72 25.24
CA CYS A 32 45.07 -32.40 24.78
C CYS A 32 45.50 -33.05 23.44
N ALA A 33 46.39 -32.46 22.63
CA ALA A 33 46.97 -31.11 22.64
C ALA A 33 47.50 -30.70 21.23
N SER A 34 47.96 -29.46 21.11
CA SER A 34 48.62 -28.87 19.94
C SER A 34 50.02 -29.44 19.65
N VAL A 35 50.36 -29.57 18.36
CA VAL A 35 51.75 -29.68 17.84
C VAL A 35 51.85 -28.82 16.57
N ALA A 36 53.04 -28.28 16.25
CA ALA A 36 53.26 -27.36 15.13
C ALA A 36 54.52 -27.68 14.32
N CYS A 37 54.49 -27.35 13.01
CA CYS A 37 55.65 -27.22 12.11
C CYS A 37 56.45 -28.53 11.82
N PRO A 38 57.43 -28.56 10.87
CA PRO A 38 58.03 -27.47 10.08
C PRO A 38 57.96 -27.65 8.54
N ALA A 39 58.85 -26.96 7.81
CA ALA A 39 58.78 -26.63 6.37
C ALA A 39 59.66 -27.52 5.45
N TYR A 40 60.19 -26.92 4.37
CA TYR A 40 61.05 -27.41 3.26
C TYR A 40 60.34 -27.72 1.91
N SER A 41 60.84 -27.31 0.73
CA SER A 41 61.33 -26.01 0.21
C SER A 41 61.67 -26.15 -1.30
N ASN A 42 62.03 -25.03 -1.97
CA ASN A 42 62.61 -24.90 -3.33
C ASN A 42 61.60 -24.90 -4.49
N GLY A 43 61.73 -24.06 -5.53
CA GLY A 43 62.70 -22.96 -5.72
C GLY A 43 62.57 -22.26 -7.10
N LEU A 44 63.47 -21.30 -7.38
CA LEU A 44 63.60 -20.46 -8.61
C LEU A 44 62.52 -19.34 -8.72
N HIS A 45 62.83 -18.05 -8.50
CA HIS A 45 63.53 -17.04 -9.34
C HIS A 45 62.60 -16.31 -10.35
N TYR A 46 62.66 -14.99 -10.60
CA TYR A 46 63.55 -13.87 -10.17
C TYR A 46 62.82 -12.51 -10.28
N HIS A 47 63.23 -11.48 -9.50
CA HIS A 47 63.12 -10.00 -9.70
C HIS A 47 61.79 -9.31 -10.16
N ALA A 48 61.47 -8.06 -9.80
CA ALA A 48 61.91 -7.13 -8.74
C ALA A 48 60.96 -5.90 -8.60
N LEU A 49 61.12 -5.18 -7.48
CA LEU A 49 60.63 -3.82 -7.11
C LEU A 49 59.19 -3.67 -6.53
N PRO A 50 58.98 -2.75 -5.55
CA PRO A 50 57.75 -2.69 -4.74
C PRO A 50 56.81 -1.52 -5.07
N VAL A 51 55.50 -1.72 -4.84
CA VAL A 51 54.52 -0.65 -4.62
C VAL A 51 53.58 -1.06 -3.47
N HIS A 52 53.53 -0.26 -2.40
CA HIS A 52 52.56 -0.44 -1.32
C HIS A 52 51.16 0.00 -1.77
N CYS A 53 50.18 -0.90 -1.74
CA CYS A 53 48.76 -0.55 -1.88
C CYS A 53 47.91 -1.34 -0.86
N PHE A 54 47.26 -0.64 0.07
CA PHE A 54 46.38 -1.25 1.07
C PHE A 54 45.08 -1.75 0.43
N ALA A 55 44.82 -3.05 0.52
CA ALA A 55 43.58 -3.65 0.02
C ALA A 55 42.39 -3.38 0.97
N LYS A 56 41.56 -2.38 0.65
CA LYS A 56 40.25 -2.21 1.31
C LYS A 56 39.27 -3.29 0.85
N GLN A 57 38.76 -4.09 1.79
CA GLN A 57 37.65 -5.00 1.54
C GLN A 57 36.40 -4.22 1.10
N ARG A 58 35.76 -4.66 0.01
CA ARG A 58 34.47 -4.10 -0.44
C ARG A 58 33.33 -4.72 0.36
N ARG A 59 32.51 -3.89 1.02
CA ARG A 59 31.19 -4.30 1.53
C ARG A 59 30.15 -4.17 0.41
N ASN A 60 29.20 -5.10 0.37
CA ASN A 60 28.13 -5.11 -0.63
C ASN A 60 27.17 -3.94 -0.42
N MET A 61 26.82 -3.24 -1.50
CA MET A 61 25.74 -2.24 -1.50
C MET A 61 24.43 -2.87 -1.98
N SER A 62 23.37 -2.70 -1.19
CA SER A 62 21.99 -3.02 -1.58
C SER A 62 21.50 -2.07 -2.67
N LYS A 63 20.80 -2.59 -3.68
CA LYS A 63 20.28 -1.82 -4.82
C LYS A 63 18.90 -1.25 -4.51
N THR A 64 18.78 0.07 -4.41
CA THR A 64 17.49 0.77 -4.33
C THR A 64 17.09 1.28 -5.72
N VAL A 65 15.93 0.87 -6.22
CA VAL A 65 15.41 1.28 -7.54
C VAL A 65 14.74 2.65 -7.44
N CYS A 66 15.04 3.53 -8.40
CA CYS A 66 14.47 4.89 -8.47
C CYS A 66 13.47 4.99 -9.63
N PHE A 67 12.27 5.53 -9.35
CA PHE A 67 11.29 5.90 -10.37
C PHE A 67 11.23 7.43 -10.52
N SER A 68 11.25 7.90 -11.76
CA SER A 68 11.20 9.32 -12.10
C SER A 68 9.91 9.64 -12.85
N LEU A 69 9.21 10.70 -12.44
CA LEU A 69 8.06 11.26 -13.14
C LEU A 69 8.30 12.76 -13.34
N LYS A 70 8.21 13.22 -14.58
CA LYS A 70 8.29 14.65 -14.96
C LYS A 70 6.89 15.26 -14.93
N PHE A 71 6.80 16.56 -14.62
CA PHE A 71 5.56 17.32 -14.70
C PHE A 71 5.79 18.71 -15.32
N SER A 72 4.80 19.19 -16.07
CA SER A 72 4.80 20.47 -16.80
C SER A 72 3.34 20.78 -17.22
N GLY A 73 2.82 22.01 -17.19
CA GLY A 73 3.42 23.30 -16.81
C GLY A 73 2.33 24.39 -16.65
N PHE A 74 2.73 25.65 -16.48
CA PHE A 74 1.85 26.79 -16.14
C PHE A 74 0.98 27.34 -17.29
N ARG A 75 -0.21 27.84 -16.93
CA ARG A 75 -0.94 29.05 -17.41
C ARG A 75 -2.40 29.01 -16.92
N SER A 76 -3.17 30.08 -16.73
CA SER A 76 -2.95 31.51 -16.39
C SER A 76 -4.34 32.16 -16.26
N TYR A 77 -4.60 33.02 -15.28
CA TYR A 77 -5.93 33.62 -15.05
C TYR A 77 -6.31 34.70 -16.09
N SER A 78 -7.62 34.90 -16.28
CA SER A 78 -8.23 36.06 -16.95
C SER A 78 -9.54 36.45 -16.25
N PRO A 79 -9.85 37.75 -16.04
CA PRO A 79 -11.03 38.20 -15.29
C PRO A 79 -12.30 38.35 -16.15
N LEU A 80 -13.47 38.31 -15.50
CA LEU A 80 -14.78 38.56 -16.12
C LEU A 80 -15.16 40.05 -16.06
N PRO A 81 -15.71 40.65 -17.13
CA PRO A 81 -16.30 42.00 -17.11
C PRO A 81 -17.72 42.02 -16.52
N SER A 82 -18.28 43.23 -16.35
CA SER A 82 -19.37 43.50 -15.42
C SER A 82 -20.77 43.68 -16.05
N SER A 83 -21.78 43.54 -15.18
CA SER A 83 -23.07 44.24 -15.15
C SER A 83 -23.84 44.51 -16.46
N ARG A 84 -25.04 43.94 -16.56
CA ARG A 84 -26.17 44.60 -17.23
C ARG A 84 -27.46 44.50 -16.40
N THR A 85 -28.19 45.61 -16.38
CA THR A 85 -29.43 45.83 -15.62
C THR A 85 -30.59 45.01 -16.17
N VAL A 86 -31.40 44.42 -15.27
CA VAL A 86 -32.67 43.78 -15.65
C VAL A 86 -33.81 44.77 -15.44
N ARG A 87 -34.66 44.95 -16.46
CA ARG A 87 -35.94 45.69 -16.35
C ARG A 87 -36.97 44.81 -15.66
N LEU A 88 -37.85 45.39 -14.84
CA LEU A 88 -39.11 44.70 -14.51
C LEU A 88 -39.99 44.67 -15.76
N GLU A 89 -40.45 43.49 -16.15
CA GLU A 89 -41.49 43.31 -17.15
C GLU A 89 -42.88 43.24 -16.49
N ARG A 90 -43.93 43.36 -17.31
CA ARG A 90 -45.32 43.31 -16.86
C ARG A 90 -45.67 41.89 -16.39
N ARG A 91 -46.56 41.77 -15.40
CA ARG A 91 -47.21 40.49 -15.09
C ARG A 91 -48.03 40.06 -16.31
N GLU A 92 -47.77 38.86 -16.83
CA GLU A 92 -48.68 38.16 -17.75
C GLU A 92 -49.84 37.58 -16.95
N ASP A 93 -51.02 37.45 -17.57
CA ASP A 93 -52.21 36.88 -16.93
C ASP A 93 -52.02 35.38 -16.65
N GLU A 94 -52.49 34.90 -15.49
CA GLU A 94 -52.20 33.53 -15.04
C GLU A 94 -52.86 32.44 -15.90
N GLU A 95 -53.98 32.72 -16.56
CA GLU A 95 -54.59 31.79 -17.53
C GLU A 95 -53.69 31.57 -18.75
N VAL A 96 -53.06 32.64 -19.28
CA VAL A 96 -52.11 32.56 -20.41
C VAL A 96 -50.85 31.80 -19.99
N ARG A 97 -50.40 31.98 -18.74
CA ARG A 97 -49.30 31.22 -18.14
C ARG A 97 -49.66 29.73 -18.01
N ALA A 98 -50.87 29.40 -17.55
CA ALA A 98 -51.35 28.03 -17.40
C ALA A 98 -51.50 27.31 -18.76
N GLU A 99 -52.11 27.96 -19.76
CA GLU A 99 -52.25 27.39 -21.11
C GLU A 99 -50.87 27.13 -21.76
N ARG A 100 -49.91 28.04 -21.56
CA ARG A 100 -48.52 27.87 -22.01
C ARG A 100 -47.82 26.71 -21.31
N HIS A 101 -48.04 26.53 -20.00
CA HIS A 101 -47.54 25.37 -19.24
C HIS A 101 -48.13 24.05 -19.76
N GLN A 102 -49.40 24.01 -20.13
CA GLN A 102 -50.02 22.80 -20.69
C GLN A 102 -49.37 22.43 -22.04
N LYS A 103 -49.30 23.37 -22.98
CA LYS A 103 -48.67 23.14 -24.31
C LYS A 103 -47.18 22.77 -24.20
N LEU A 104 -46.48 23.23 -23.16
CA LEU A 104 -45.10 22.82 -22.85
C LEU A 104 -45.01 21.39 -22.30
N GLN A 105 -45.97 20.96 -21.46
CA GLN A 105 -46.06 19.56 -21.00
C GLN A 105 -46.34 18.60 -22.15
N GLU A 106 -47.27 18.95 -23.06
CA GLU A 106 -47.58 18.17 -24.27
C GLU A 106 -46.30 17.97 -25.12
N LYS A 107 -45.49 19.02 -25.28
CA LYS A 107 -44.20 18.96 -25.99
C LYS A 107 -43.09 18.20 -25.26
N LEU A 108 -43.15 18.06 -23.93
CA LEU A 108 -42.25 17.19 -23.16
C LEU A 108 -42.69 15.72 -23.25
N ALA A 109 -43.99 15.45 -23.22
CA ALA A 109 -44.56 14.12 -23.42
C ALA A 109 -44.27 13.56 -24.83
N GLU A 110 -44.32 14.39 -25.87
CA GLU A 110 -43.86 14.05 -27.24
C GLU A 110 -42.40 13.56 -27.30
N LEU A 111 -41.55 14.00 -26.36
CA LEU A 111 -40.15 13.59 -26.24
C LEU A 111 -39.95 12.40 -25.27
N GLY A 112 -41.02 11.83 -24.73
CA GLY A 112 -40.98 10.76 -23.72
C GLY A 112 -40.55 11.24 -22.34
N ILE A 113 -40.76 12.51 -21.99
CA ILE A 113 -40.50 13.06 -20.67
C ILE A 113 -41.84 13.21 -19.93
N GLU A 114 -42.21 12.17 -19.17
CA GLU A 114 -43.33 12.22 -18.23
C GLU A 114 -43.01 13.25 -17.11
N CYS A 115 -44.00 14.05 -16.72
CA CYS A 115 -43.81 15.24 -15.86
C CYS A 115 -44.64 15.20 -14.56
N ASP A 116 -44.98 14.00 -14.10
CA ASP A 116 -45.83 13.80 -12.93
C ASP A 116 -45.24 14.48 -11.68
N ASN A 117 -46.06 15.32 -11.03
CA ASN A 117 -45.72 16.07 -9.82
C ASN A 117 -44.56 17.09 -9.97
N TYR A 118 -44.34 17.65 -11.17
CA TYR A 118 -43.37 18.75 -11.33
C TYR A 118 -43.79 20.02 -10.58
N LYS A 119 -42.79 20.82 -10.19
CA LYS A 119 -42.95 22.21 -9.80
C LYS A 119 -42.14 23.10 -10.73
N ALA A 120 -42.73 24.18 -11.22
CA ALA A 120 -41.99 25.16 -12.00
C ALA A 120 -41.02 25.95 -11.09
N GLY A 121 -39.83 26.27 -11.61
CA GLY A 121 -38.76 26.94 -10.85
C GLY A 121 -37.86 26.01 -10.02
N GLU A 122 -38.22 24.75 -9.79
CA GLU A 122 -37.38 23.75 -9.11
C GLU A 122 -36.72 22.77 -10.12
N TYR A 123 -35.60 22.15 -9.74
CA TYR A 123 -34.98 21.06 -10.50
C TYR A 123 -35.53 19.71 -10.04
N MET A 124 -36.15 18.96 -10.95
CA MET A 124 -36.61 17.60 -10.73
C MET A 124 -35.48 16.60 -11.02
N HIS A 125 -35.35 15.53 -10.22
CA HIS A 125 -34.35 14.48 -10.41
C HIS A 125 -34.98 13.09 -10.54
N GLU A 126 -34.76 12.45 -11.68
CA GLU A 126 -35.52 11.29 -12.17
C GLU A 126 -34.64 10.22 -12.82
N LEU A 127 -35.23 9.07 -13.14
CA LEU A 127 -34.62 8.10 -14.06
C LEU A 127 -34.68 8.65 -15.49
N CYS A 128 -33.56 8.67 -16.21
CA CYS A 128 -33.52 9.15 -17.59
C CYS A 128 -34.42 8.29 -18.50
N PRO A 129 -35.43 8.86 -19.20
CA PRO A 129 -36.27 8.09 -20.12
C PRO A 129 -35.47 7.28 -21.16
N GLN A 130 -34.40 7.86 -21.71
CA GLN A 130 -33.58 7.25 -22.76
C GLN A 130 -32.69 6.08 -22.28
N CYS A 131 -32.12 6.15 -21.07
CA CYS A 131 -31.18 5.11 -20.58
C CYS A 131 -31.61 4.38 -19.30
N LYS A 132 -32.76 4.76 -18.72
CA LYS A 132 -33.37 4.20 -17.50
C LYS A 132 -32.41 4.11 -16.30
N GLY A 133 -31.51 5.09 -16.19
CA GLY A 133 -30.45 5.14 -15.17
C GLY A 133 -29.25 4.20 -15.44
N GLY A 134 -29.22 3.50 -16.58
CA GLY A 134 -28.24 2.47 -16.91
C GLY A 134 -28.29 1.25 -15.99
N TYR A 135 -27.28 0.38 -16.06
CA TYR A 135 -27.19 -0.83 -15.23
C TYR A 135 -27.35 -0.58 -13.72
N SER A 136 -26.92 0.58 -13.22
CA SER A 136 -27.02 0.94 -11.80
C SER A 136 -28.40 1.49 -11.38
N LYS A 137 -29.36 1.70 -12.31
CA LYS A 137 -30.70 2.27 -12.07
C LYS A 137 -30.73 3.52 -11.18
N VAL A 138 -29.72 4.39 -11.31
CA VAL A 138 -29.61 5.63 -10.52
C VAL A 138 -30.41 6.75 -11.19
N LYS A 139 -31.11 7.56 -10.40
CA LYS A 139 -31.71 8.82 -10.84
C LYS A 139 -30.63 9.78 -11.35
N SER A 140 -30.40 9.78 -12.65
CA SER A 140 -29.30 10.50 -13.31
C SER A 140 -29.77 11.54 -14.34
N PHE A 141 -31.06 11.88 -14.32
CA PHE A 141 -31.69 12.85 -15.21
C PHE A 141 -32.19 14.03 -14.40
N SER A 142 -31.92 15.23 -14.91
CA SER A 142 -32.43 16.48 -14.37
C SER A 142 -33.39 17.11 -15.38
N LEU A 143 -34.54 17.58 -14.91
CA LEU A 143 -35.49 18.40 -15.67
C LEU A 143 -35.72 19.71 -14.91
N PHE A 144 -35.80 20.82 -15.64
CA PHE A 144 -36.14 22.14 -15.11
C PHE A 144 -37.16 22.79 -16.04
N ILE A 145 -38.26 23.29 -15.47
CA ILE A 145 -39.28 24.06 -16.19
C ILE A 145 -39.29 25.46 -15.59
N ARG A 146 -39.02 26.48 -16.40
CA ARG A 146 -38.97 27.87 -15.99
C ARG A 146 -40.38 28.33 -15.61
N GLU A 147 -40.45 29.17 -14.57
CA GLU A 147 -41.70 29.60 -13.96
C GLU A 147 -42.71 30.23 -14.92
N ASP A 148 -42.28 30.86 -16.00
CA ASP A 148 -43.12 31.53 -17.00
C ASP A 148 -43.64 30.60 -18.11
N GLY A 149 -43.27 29.32 -18.10
CA GLY A 149 -43.62 28.36 -19.15
C GLY A 149 -42.96 28.64 -20.50
N LYS A 150 -41.98 29.55 -20.58
CA LYS A 150 -41.31 29.91 -21.85
C LYS A 150 -40.06 29.07 -22.13
N LEU A 151 -39.56 28.33 -21.13
CA LEU A 151 -38.36 27.49 -21.24
C LEU A 151 -38.47 26.20 -20.40
N ALA A 152 -38.18 25.06 -21.01
CA ALA A 152 -37.81 23.83 -20.29
C ALA A 152 -36.39 23.40 -20.70
N THR A 153 -35.63 22.80 -19.78
CA THR A 153 -34.30 22.22 -20.05
C THR A 153 -34.13 20.89 -19.35
N TRP A 154 -33.39 19.96 -19.96
CA TRP A 154 -33.08 18.65 -19.35
C TRP A 154 -31.64 18.21 -19.60
N SER A 155 -31.14 17.34 -18.71
CA SER A 155 -29.78 16.79 -18.77
C SER A 155 -29.65 15.43 -18.10
N CYS A 156 -29.18 14.43 -18.85
CA CYS A 156 -28.70 13.16 -18.30
C CYS A 156 -27.20 13.28 -17.94
N PHE A 157 -26.89 13.23 -16.65
CA PHE A 157 -25.51 13.37 -16.14
C PHE A 157 -24.59 12.17 -16.43
N LYS A 158 -25.14 11.05 -16.93
CA LYS A 158 -24.33 9.94 -17.47
C LYS A 158 -23.88 10.27 -18.89
N VAL A 159 -22.91 11.18 -19.00
CA VAL A 159 -22.37 11.69 -20.27
C VAL A 159 -21.85 10.56 -21.15
N ASP A 160 -21.12 9.61 -20.56
CA ASP A 160 -20.43 8.52 -21.28
C ASP A 160 -21.37 7.40 -21.77
N LEU A 161 -22.59 7.33 -21.22
CA LEU A 161 -23.60 6.30 -21.54
C LEU A 161 -24.79 6.83 -22.35
N CYS A 162 -25.07 8.13 -22.25
CA CYS A 162 -26.31 8.71 -22.76
C CYS A 162 -26.15 10.19 -23.13
N GLY A 163 -25.73 11.02 -22.18
CA GLY A 163 -25.48 12.45 -22.35
C GLY A 163 -26.66 13.31 -22.85
N TRP A 164 -27.87 12.74 -22.97
CA TRP A 164 -29.06 13.41 -23.53
C TRP A 164 -29.33 14.73 -22.82
N ARG A 165 -29.25 15.81 -23.59
CA ARG A 165 -29.53 17.16 -23.15
C ARG A 165 -30.38 17.86 -24.18
N GLY A 166 -31.23 18.75 -23.72
CA GLY A 166 -32.02 19.58 -24.62
C GLY A 166 -32.75 20.69 -23.89
N ARG A 167 -33.40 21.52 -24.70
CA ARG A 167 -34.27 22.60 -24.27
C ARG A 167 -35.44 22.76 -25.22
N ILE A 168 -36.56 23.20 -24.66
CA ILE A 168 -37.72 23.70 -25.40
C ILE A 168 -37.86 25.16 -25.03
N GLU A 169 -37.87 26.05 -26.02
CA GLU A 169 -37.95 27.51 -25.83
C GLU A 169 -39.11 28.07 -26.66
N CYS A 170 -39.95 28.89 -26.04
CA CYS A 170 -41.08 29.55 -26.71
C CYS A 170 -40.56 30.64 -27.67
N SER A 171 -41.08 30.68 -28.89
CA SER A 171 -40.69 31.68 -29.88
C SER A 171 -41.24 33.08 -29.56
N GLU A 172 -40.52 34.13 -29.95
CA GLU A 172 -40.88 35.53 -29.67
C GLU A 172 -42.21 35.96 -30.30
N ASN A 173 -42.69 35.23 -31.32
CA ASN A 173 -43.97 35.47 -31.99
C ASN A 173 -45.16 34.75 -31.31
N GLY A 174 -44.94 33.93 -30.27
CA GLY A 174 -45.99 33.24 -29.50
C GLY A 174 -46.63 32.01 -30.15
N GLU A 175 -46.50 31.82 -31.47
CA GLU A 175 -47.20 30.75 -32.22
C GLU A 175 -46.53 29.36 -32.16
N GLY A 176 -45.45 29.17 -31.40
CA GLY A 176 -44.84 27.85 -31.26
C GLY A 176 -43.61 27.74 -30.38
N PHE A 177 -43.25 26.49 -30.08
CA PHE A 177 -42.06 26.10 -29.32
C PHE A 177 -40.95 25.55 -30.22
N LYS A 178 -39.71 25.98 -30.00
CA LYS A 178 -38.50 25.45 -30.64
C LYS A 178 -37.86 24.39 -29.76
N VAL A 179 -37.65 23.18 -30.29
CA VAL A 179 -36.92 22.10 -29.63
C VAL A 179 -35.47 22.08 -30.10
N GLU A 180 -34.51 22.11 -29.17
CA GLU A 180 -33.09 21.90 -29.42
C GLU A 180 -32.57 20.77 -28.53
N GLN A 181 -32.09 19.67 -29.10
CA GLN A 181 -31.53 18.55 -28.34
C GLN A 181 -30.22 18.02 -28.92
N SER A 182 -29.32 17.56 -28.05
CA SER A 182 -27.97 17.10 -28.38
C SER A 182 -27.50 16.02 -27.39
N GLY A 183 -26.85 14.98 -27.91
CA GLY A 183 -26.84 13.68 -27.23
C GLY A 183 -28.24 13.07 -27.25
N GLY A 184 -28.34 11.75 -27.38
CA GLY A 184 -29.61 11.10 -27.75
C GLY A 184 -29.37 9.95 -28.72
N SER A 185 -28.25 9.25 -28.52
CA SER A 185 -27.91 8.13 -29.37
C SER A 185 -28.74 6.93 -28.96
N SER A 186 -29.57 6.45 -29.87
CA SER A 186 -30.19 5.12 -29.83
C SER A 186 -29.17 3.98 -29.99
N ARG A 187 -27.91 4.21 -29.59
CA ARG A 187 -26.96 3.18 -29.16
C ARG A 187 -27.37 2.56 -27.82
N ALA A 188 -28.58 1.98 -27.81
CA ALA A 188 -28.66 0.62 -27.30
C ALA A 188 -27.53 -0.16 -27.96
N LEU A 189 -26.70 -0.84 -27.16
CA LEU A 189 -25.45 -1.48 -27.58
C LEU A 189 -25.53 -1.99 -29.02
N GLU A 190 -24.73 -1.41 -29.92
CA GLU A 190 -24.53 -1.97 -31.26
C GLU A 190 -23.84 -3.32 -31.09
N GLY A 191 -24.65 -4.33 -30.80
CA GLY A 191 -24.23 -5.67 -30.44
C GLY A 191 -23.38 -6.18 -31.58
N LYS A 192 -22.06 -6.25 -31.33
CA LYS A 192 -21.05 -6.53 -32.34
C LYS A 192 -21.49 -7.80 -33.06
N ARG A 193 -21.94 -7.67 -34.31
CA ARG A 193 -22.61 -8.76 -35.05
C ARG A 193 -21.61 -9.87 -35.32
N TYR A 194 -21.47 -10.77 -34.36
CA TYR A 194 -20.53 -11.87 -34.43
C TYR A 194 -20.90 -12.76 -35.61
N ARG A 195 -19.89 -13.17 -36.37
CA ARG A 195 -20.06 -14.05 -37.52
C ARG A 195 -20.52 -15.42 -37.04
N THR A 196 -21.78 -15.78 -37.33
CA THR A 196 -22.26 -17.15 -37.17
C THR A 196 -21.40 -18.08 -38.01
N ILE A 197 -20.89 -19.14 -37.38
CA ILE A 197 -20.07 -20.18 -38.02
C ILE A 197 -20.74 -21.55 -37.85
N SER A 198 -20.38 -22.49 -38.72
CA SER A 198 -20.82 -23.89 -38.63
C SER A 198 -19.64 -24.82 -38.93
N GLU A 199 -19.73 -26.05 -38.44
CA GLU A 199 -18.72 -27.10 -38.67
C GLU A 199 -18.55 -27.37 -40.17
N SER A 200 -19.65 -27.40 -40.94
CA SER A 200 -19.65 -27.52 -42.39
C SER A 200 -19.04 -26.30 -43.11
N GLY A 201 -19.32 -25.08 -42.63
CA GLY A 201 -18.79 -23.84 -43.20
C GLY A 201 -17.29 -23.66 -42.97
N LEU A 202 -16.75 -24.28 -41.92
CA LEU A 202 -15.31 -24.31 -41.60
C LEU A 202 -14.62 -25.61 -42.07
N LYS A 203 -15.35 -26.52 -42.72
CA LYS A 203 -14.86 -27.83 -43.19
C LYS A 203 -14.17 -28.64 -42.08
N LEU A 204 -14.80 -28.71 -40.91
CA LEU A 204 -14.28 -29.48 -39.79
C LEU A 204 -14.52 -30.99 -40.01
N GLU A 205 -13.46 -31.78 -39.89
CA GLU A 205 -13.46 -33.24 -39.98
C GLU A 205 -13.16 -33.86 -38.59
N PRO A 206 -13.54 -35.13 -38.35
CA PRO A 206 -13.01 -35.90 -37.22
C PRO A 206 -11.48 -36.03 -37.28
N LEU A 207 -10.82 -36.14 -36.11
CA LEU A 207 -9.36 -36.28 -36.03
C LEU A 207 -8.85 -37.55 -36.73
N CYS A 208 -7.80 -37.41 -37.54
CA CYS A 208 -7.09 -38.51 -38.16
C CYS A 208 -6.21 -39.30 -37.15
N PRO A 209 -5.81 -40.55 -37.47
CA PRO A 209 -4.99 -41.38 -36.58
C PRO A 209 -3.69 -40.72 -36.11
N GLU A 210 -3.07 -39.90 -36.96
CA GLU A 210 -1.82 -39.19 -36.68
C GLU A 210 -1.99 -38.13 -35.59
N LEU A 211 -3.11 -37.39 -35.62
CA LEU A 211 -3.45 -36.41 -34.58
C LEU A 211 -3.89 -37.09 -33.29
N ILE A 212 -4.64 -38.20 -33.36
CA ILE A 212 -4.96 -39.02 -32.19
C ILE A 212 -3.67 -39.54 -31.53
N ALA A 213 -2.68 -39.97 -32.32
CA ALA A 213 -1.36 -40.37 -31.81
C ALA A 213 -0.56 -39.19 -31.21
N PHE A 214 -0.68 -37.98 -31.76
CA PHE A 214 -0.07 -36.76 -31.22
C PHE A 214 -0.65 -36.37 -29.84
N PHE A 215 -1.95 -36.60 -29.61
CA PHE A 215 -2.57 -36.41 -28.30
C PHE A 215 -2.29 -37.57 -27.33
N LYS A 216 -2.24 -38.82 -27.82
CA LYS A 216 -1.85 -39.99 -27.00
C LYS A 216 -0.43 -39.85 -26.44
N ARG A 217 0.50 -39.22 -27.18
CA ARG A 217 1.86 -38.86 -26.68
C ARG A 217 1.87 -37.76 -25.60
N ARG A 218 0.73 -37.17 -25.28
CA ARG A 218 0.50 -36.21 -24.18
C ARG A 218 -0.44 -36.75 -23.11
N CYS A 219 -0.60 -38.08 -23.07
CA CYS A 219 -1.48 -38.79 -22.14
C CYS A 219 -2.98 -38.43 -22.26
N ILE A 220 -3.39 -37.81 -23.38
CA ILE A 220 -4.80 -37.45 -23.66
C ILE A 220 -5.47 -38.55 -24.50
N SER A 221 -6.64 -39.00 -24.05
CA SER A 221 -7.41 -40.09 -24.65
C SER A 221 -8.32 -39.64 -25.79
N ALA A 222 -8.69 -40.58 -26.67
CA ALA A 222 -9.68 -40.36 -27.71
C ALA A 222 -11.11 -40.13 -27.19
N GLU A 223 -11.39 -40.45 -25.91
CA GLU A 223 -12.66 -40.13 -25.26
C GLU A 223 -12.73 -38.65 -24.88
N THR A 224 -11.71 -38.16 -24.16
CA THR A 224 -11.56 -36.75 -23.79
C THR A 224 -11.58 -35.85 -25.03
N LEU A 225 -10.86 -36.20 -26.11
CA LEU A 225 -10.91 -35.45 -27.37
C LEU A 225 -12.32 -35.38 -27.98
N ARG A 226 -13.08 -36.48 -27.92
CA ARG A 226 -14.46 -36.54 -28.42
C ARG A 226 -15.41 -35.71 -27.56
N ARG A 227 -15.32 -35.81 -26.23
CA ARG A 227 -16.15 -35.05 -25.28
C ARG A 227 -15.94 -33.54 -25.45
N ASN A 228 -14.71 -33.13 -25.71
CA ASN A 228 -14.30 -31.74 -25.91
C ASN A 228 -14.48 -31.24 -27.36
N ALA A 229 -15.07 -32.05 -28.23
CA ALA A 229 -15.26 -31.78 -29.65
C ALA A 229 -13.99 -31.24 -30.34
N VAL A 230 -12.83 -31.85 -30.07
CA VAL A 230 -11.59 -31.56 -30.78
C VAL A 230 -11.69 -32.17 -32.18
N MET A 231 -11.55 -31.35 -33.20
CA MET A 231 -11.70 -31.70 -34.62
C MET A 231 -10.41 -31.38 -35.38
N GLN A 232 -10.39 -31.63 -36.68
CA GLN A 232 -9.36 -31.12 -37.59
C GLN A 232 -9.98 -30.28 -38.71
N CYS A 233 -9.15 -29.52 -39.43
CA CYS A 233 -9.46 -29.05 -40.77
C CYS A 233 -8.22 -29.19 -41.67
N ARG A 234 -8.40 -29.03 -42.99
CA ARG A 234 -7.30 -29.03 -43.96
C ARG A 234 -7.08 -27.61 -44.48
N THR A 235 -5.88 -27.08 -44.31
CA THR A 235 -5.44 -25.89 -45.06
C THR A 235 -4.88 -26.34 -46.42
N SER A 236 -4.42 -25.40 -47.24
CA SER A 236 -3.79 -25.68 -48.53
C SER A 236 -2.42 -26.39 -48.43
N SER A 237 -1.89 -26.62 -47.22
CA SER A 237 -0.56 -27.17 -46.98
C SER A 237 -0.47 -28.23 -45.88
N GLU A 238 -1.40 -28.28 -44.91
CA GLU A 238 -1.30 -29.19 -43.76
C GLU A 238 -2.67 -29.52 -43.12
N VAL A 239 -2.70 -30.60 -42.32
CA VAL A 239 -3.83 -30.94 -41.44
C VAL A 239 -3.65 -30.23 -40.10
N VAL A 240 -4.69 -29.53 -39.64
CA VAL A 240 -4.63 -28.60 -38.50
C VAL A 240 -5.62 -29.02 -37.43
N ILE A 241 -5.22 -28.96 -36.16
CA ILE A 241 -6.09 -29.22 -35.01
C ILE A 241 -7.06 -28.04 -34.83
N ALA A 242 -8.34 -28.31 -34.65
CA ALA A 242 -9.40 -27.34 -34.44
C ALA A 242 -10.08 -27.54 -33.08
N PHE A 243 -9.95 -26.56 -32.19
CA PHE A 243 -10.62 -26.51 -30.88
C PHE A 243 -11.93 -25.73 -31.02
N THR A 244 -13.08 -26.41 -30.87
CA THR A 244 -14.40 -25.79 -31.03
C THR A 244 -14.90 -25.15 -29.73
N TYR A 245 -15.09 -23.83 -29.72
CA TYR A 245 -15.69 -23.10 -28.60
C TYR A 245 -17.20 -23.13 -28.76
N ARG A 246 -17.91 -23.67 -27.76
CA ARG A 246 -19.36 -23.93 -27.82
C ARG A 246 -20.14 -23.21 -26.73
N LYS A 247 -21.40 -22.88 -27.02
CA LYS A 247 -22.36 -22.22 -26.13
C LYS A 247 -23.78 -22.64 -26.55
N ALA A 248 -24.54 -23.21 -25.62
CA ALA A 248 -25.83 -23.86 -25.88
C ALA A 248 -25.77 -24.89 -27.05
N GLY A 249 -24.72 -25.73 -27.06
CA GLY A 249 -24.43 -26.76 -28.06
C GLY A 249 -23.91 -26.26 -29.41
N LYS A 250 -24.04 -24.95 -29.69
CA LYS A 250 -23.69 -24.34 -30.97
C LYS A 250 -22.21 -23.95 -31.03
N LEU A 251 -21.62 -24.08 -32.21
CA LEU A 251 -20.27 -23.58 -32.49
C LEU A 251 -20.29 -22.04 -32.52
N VAL A 252 -19.45 -21.42 -31.68
CA VAL A 252 -19.40 -19.96 -31.50
C VAL A 252 -18.07 -19.37 -31.96
N SER A 253 -16.95 -20.04 -31.66
CA SER A 253 -15.63 -19.70 -32.19
C SER A 253 -14.84 -20.98 -32.47
N CYS A 254 -13.79 -20.88 -33.28
CA CYS A 254 -12.86 -21.98 -33.52
C CYS A 254 -11.43 -21.44 -33.46
N LYS A 255 -10.57 -22.10 -32.67
CA LYS A 255 -9.14 -21.81 -32.55
C LYS A 255 -8.35 -22.98 -33.11
N TYR A 256 -7.36 -22.66 -33.93
CA TYR A 256 -6.60 -23.63 -34.71
C TYR A 256 -5.17 -23.72 -34.20
N ARG A 257 -4.59 -24.91 -34.31
CA ARG A 257 -3.21 -25.21 -33.91
C ARG A 257 -2.55 -26.20 -34.85
N THR A 258 -1.38 -25.86 -35.36
CA THR A 258 -0.51 -26.80 -36.09
C THR A 258 0.35 -27.63 -35.13
N VAL A 259 0.88 -28.75 -35.61
CA VAL A 259 1.77 -29.64 -34.83
C VAL A 259 3.02 -28.89 -34.36
N ASP A 260 3.53 -27.92 -35.15
CA ASP A 260 4.69 -27.08 -34.84
C ASP A 260 4.37 -25.82 -34.00
N LYS A 261 3.19 -25.75 -33.37
CA LYS A 261 2.75 -24.68 -32.46
C LYS A 261 2.49 -23.30 -33.11
N LYS A 262 2.07 -23.22 -34.37
CA LYS A 262 1.40 -22.00 -34.88
C LYS A 262 -0.06 -21.98 -34.42
N PHE A 263 -0.62 -20.80 -34.17
CA PHE A 263 -1.98 -20.62 -33.68
C PHE A 263 -2.72 -19.48 -34.40
N TRP A 264 -4.02 -19.64 -34.64
CA TRP A 264 -4.92 -18.56 -35.05
C TRP A 264 -6.36 -18.87 -34.60
N GLN A 265 -7.27 -17.91 -34.73
CA GLN A 265 -8.68 -18.03 -34.33
C GLN A 265 -9.59 -17.37 -35.38
N GLU A 266 -10.83 -17.86 -35.51
CA GLU A 266 -11.83 -17.27 -36.39
C GLU A 266 -12.05 -15.77 -36.09
N LYS A 267 -12.01 -14.96 -37.15
CA LYS A 267 -12.23 -13.50 -37.03
C LYS A 267 -13.70 -13.20 -36.78
N ASP A 268 -13.92 -12.16 -35.97
CA ASP A 268 -15.22 -11.60 -35.63
C ASP A 268 -16.24 -12.60 -35.05
N THR A 269 -15.75 -13.62 -34.36
CA THR A 269 -16.55 -14.50 -33.48
C THR A 269 -16.62 -13.96 -32.04
N GLU A 270 -17.59 -14.43 -31.27
CA GLU A 270 -17.72 -14.12 -29.84
C GLU A 270 -16.56 -14.77 -29.05
N LYS A 271 -15.92 -14.00 -28.15
CA LYS A 271 -14.84 -14.51 -27.30
C LYS A 271 -15.43 -15.13 -26.04
N ILE A 272 -15.31 -16.45 -25.90
CA ILE A 272 -15.71 -17.22 -24.72
C ILE A 272 -14.59 -18.14 -24.27
N PHE A 273 -14.73 -18.75 -23.09
CA PHE A 273 -13.85 -19.82 -22.63
C PHE A 273 -13.98 -21.10 -23.46
N TYR A 274 -12.90 -21.86 -23.62
CA TYR A 274 -12.99 -23.23 -24.12
C TYR A 274 -13.51 -24.15 -23.02
N GLY A 275 -14.55 -24.94 -23.32
CA GLY A 275 -15.26 -25.73 -22.31
C GLY A 275 -16.24 -24.93 -21.45
N LEU A 276 -16.73 -23.76 -21.90
CA LEU A 276 -17.71 -22.94 -21.16
C LEU A 276 -18.89 -23.74 -20.58
N GLU A 277 -19.35 -24.76 -21.30
CA GLU A 277 -20.49 -25.62 -20.95
C GLU A 277 -20.20 -26.63 -19.82
N ASP A 278 -18.92 -26.79 -19.43
CA ASP A 278 -18.52 -27.57 -18.25
C ASP A 278 -18.66 -26.80 -16.92
N ILE A 279 -18.93 -25.49 -16.96
CA ILE A 279 -19.15 -24.69 -15.75
C ILE A 279 -20.56 -24.96 -15.19
N LEU A 280 -20.62 -25.78 -14.15
CA LEU A 280 -21.85 -26.06 -13.40
C LEU A 280 -22.08 -25.00 -12.30
N PRO A 281 -23.29 -24.43 -12.17
CA PRO A 281 -23.61 -23.47 -11.11
C PRO A 281 -23.33 -24.02 -9.70
N GLY A 282 -22.70 -23.21 -8.84
CA GLY A 282 -22.36 -23.60 -7.47
C GLY A 282 -21.15 -24.53 -7.33
N CYS A 283 -20.53 -24.95 -8.44
CA CYS A 283 -19.30 -25.74 -8.44
C CYS A 283 -18.06 -24.86 -8.61
N ASP A 284 -16.91 -25.35 -8.14
CA ASP A 284 -15.61 -24.73 -8.36
C ASP A 284 -15.25 -24.71 -9.86
N ILE A 285 -14.46 -23.73 -10.29
CA ILE A 285 -13.93 -23.64 -11.67
C ILE A 285 -12.40 -23.68 -11.63
N ILE A 286 -11.77 -24.47 -12.50
CA ILE A 286 -10.33 -24.42 -12.76
C ILE A 286 -10.08 -23.68 -14.07
N ILE A 287 -9.34 -22.58 -14.05
CA ILE A 287 -8.96 -21.81 -15.24
C ILE A 287 -7.50 -22.10 -15.58
N VAL A 288 -7.25 -22.65 -16.77
CA VAL A 288 -5.92 -22.89 -17.34
C VAL A 288 -5.63 -21.96 -18.53
N GLU A 289 -4.38 -21.93 -18.98
CA GLU A 289 -4.01 -21.13 -20.15
C GLU A 289 -4.35 -21.81 -21.48
N GLY A 290 -3.88 -23.04 -21.70
CA GLY A 290 -4.01 -23.74 -22.99
C GLY A 290 -5.18 -24.72 -23.09
N GLU A 291 -5.63 -24.98 -24.33
CA GLU A 291 -6.68 -25.98 -24.59
C GLU A 291 -6.19 -27.41 -24.25
N ILE A 292 -4.90 -27.68 -24.43
CA ILE A 292 -4.28 -28.98 -24.10
C ILE A 292 -4.25 -29.20 -22.58
N ASP A 293 -4.07 -28.14 -21.81
CA ASP A 293 -4.08 -28.17 -20.35
C ASP A 293 -5.48 -28.46 -19.82
N LYS A 294 -6.52 -27.92 -20.49
CA LYS A 294 -7.94 -28.22 -20.18
C LYS A 294 -8.26 -29.69 -20.41
N LEU A 295 -7.74 -30.27 -21.51
CA LEU A 295 -7.83 -31.72 -21.77
C LEU A 295 -7.03 -32.53 -20.72
N SER A 296 -5.90 -32.00 -20.24
CA SER A 296 -5.06 -32.68 -19.23
C SER A 296 -5.69 -32.69 -17.84
N MET A 297 -6.38 -31.61 -17.45
CA MET A 297 -7.18 -31.55 -16.23
C MET A 297 -8.32 -32.57 -16.24
N GLU A 298 -8.99 -32.74 -17.39
CA GLU A 298 -10.03 -33.74 -17.56
C GLU A 298 -9.49 -35.18 -17.46
N GLU A 299 -8.29 -35.45 -17.97
CA GLU A 299 -7.62 -36.75 -17.78
C GLU A 299 -7.31 -37.05 -16.30
N ALA A 300 -7.10 -36.03 -15.46
CA ALA A 300 -6.98 -36.17 -14.00
C ALA A 300 -8.35 -36.16 -13.27
N GLY A 301 -9.48 -36.08 -14.00
CA GLY A 301 -10.84 -36.15 -13.49
C GLY A 301 -11.56 -34.80 -13.36
N PHE A 302 -10.88 -33.67 -13.55
CA PHE A 302 -11.47 -32.34 -13.44
C PHE A 302 -12.18 -31.92 -14.72
N ARG A 303 -13.46 -32.28 -14.85
CA ARG A 303 -14.30 -31.82 -15.97
C ARG A 303 -14.63 -30.33 -15.91
N ASN A 304 -14.73 -29.77 -14.69
CA ASN A 304 -15.00 -28.37 -14.36
C ASN A 304 -13.81 -27.41 -14.64
N CYS A 305 -13.09 -27.65 -15.73
CA CYS A 305 -11.95 -26.85 -16.16
C CYS A 305 -12.26 -26.08 -17.45
N VAL A 306 -11.68 -24.89 -17.64
CA VAL A 306 -11.81 -24.08 -18.84
C VAL A 306 -10.48 -23.42 -19.23
N SER A 307 -10.23 -23.24 -20.54
CA SER A 307 -9.06 -22.46 -21.02
C SER A 307 -9.44 -21.10 -21.58
N VAL A 308 -8.55 -20.12 -21.42
CA VAL A 308 -8.73 -18.76 -21.96
C VAL A 308 -8.61 -18.74 -23.49
N PRO A 309 -9.40 -17.94 -24.22
CA PRO A 309 -9.37 -17.93 -25.68
C PRO A 309 -8.07 -17.33 -26.24
N ASN A 310 -7.69 -16.16 -25.73
CA ASN A 310 -6.36 -15.60 -25.90
C ASN A 310 -5.55 -15.92 -24.64
N GLY A 311 -4.34 -16.47 -24.82
CA GLY A 311 -3.42 -16.83 -23.73
C GLY A 311 -2.83 -15.62 -23.00
N ALA A 312 -1.70 -15.83 -22.33
CA ALA A 312 -1.14 -14.86 -21.41
C ALA A 312 -0.82 -13.51 -22.04
N VAL A 313 -1.05 -12.47 -21.23
CA VAL A 313 -0.69 -11.10 -21.55
C VAL A 313 0.67 -10.82 -20.93
N GLY A 314 1.68 -10.50 -21.75
CA GLY A 314 3.08 -10.45 -21.32
C GLY A 314 3.44 -9.39 -20.26
N LYS A 315 2.50 -8.55 -19.83
CA LYS A 315 2.62 -7.63 -18.69
C LYS A 315 1.28 -7.41 -17.99
N VAL A 316 1.36 -7.12 -16.69
CA VAL A 316 0.25 -6.60 -15.89
C VAL A 316 -0.07 -5.15 -16.26
N SER A 317 -1.35 -4.88 -16.48
CA SER A 317 -1.94 -3.55 -16.73
C SER A 317 -1.94 -2.71 -15.45
N GLU A 318 -1.50 -1.44 -15.54
CA GLU A 318 -1.41 -0.53 -14.38
C GLU A 318 -2.76 -0.23 -13.71
N LYS A 319 -3.86 -0.35 -14.46
CA LYS A 319 -5.24 -0.19 -14.01
C LYS A 319 -6.10 -1.29 -14.65
N VAL A 320 -7.22 -1.61 -14.01
CA VAL A 320 -8.30 -2.40 -14.64
C VAL A 320 -9.09 -1.46 -15.56
N PRO A 321 -9.25 -1.74 -16.87
CA PRO A 321 -10.14 -0.96 -17.73
C PRO A 321 -11.61 -1.19 -17.36
N SER A 322 -12.53 -0.36 -17.86
CA SER A 322 -13.97 -0.68 -17.74
C SER A 322 -14.35 -1.91 -18.59
N GLU A 323 -15.48 -2.55 -18.27
CA GLU A 323 -15.97 -3.76 -18.97
C GLU A 323 -16.08 -3.57 -20.51
N VAL A 324 -16.26 -2.34 -20.97
CA VAL A 324 -16.39 -1.96 -22.39
C VAL A 324 -15.02 -1.74 -23.07
N GLU A 325 -14.02 -1.30 -22.32
CA GLU A 325 -12.67 -1.00 -22.83
C GLU A 325 -11.75 -2.22 -22.84
N ASP A 326 -12.04 -3.21 -22.00
CA ASP A 326 -11.20 -4.38 -21.69
C ASP A 326 -11.21 -5.47 -22.79
N LYS A 327 -10.89 -5.06 -24.01
CA LYS A 327 -10.90 -5.88 -25.24
C LYS A 327 -9.98 -7.12 -25.21
N GLY A 328 -9.02 -7.15 -24.28
CA GLY A 328 -8.19 -8.32 -24.00
C GLY A 328 -8.96 -9.41 -23.24
N PHE A 329 -9.65 -9.03 -22.17
CA PHE A 329 -10.36 -9.92 -21.25
C PHE A 329 -11.88 -9.94 -21.45
N GLN A 330 -12.37 -9.46 -22.60
CA GLN A 330 -13.80 -9.43 -22.96
C GLN A 330 -14.55 -10.74 -22.66
N TYR A 331 -13.87 -11.89 -22.79
CA TYR A 331 -14.42 -13.21 -22.49
C TYR A 331 -14.87 -13.40 -21.04
N LEU A 332 -14.26 -12.71 -20.07
CA LEU A 332 -14.70 -12.71 -18.67
C LEU A 332 -16.07 -12.06 -18.54
N TRP A 333 -16.23 -10.86 -19.12
CA TRP A 333 -17.48 -10.10 -19.11
C TRP A 333 -18.59 -10.83 -19.89
N THR A 334 -18.25 -11.44 -21.03
CA THR A 334 -19.16 -12.29 -21.83
C THR A 334 -19.59 -13.58 -21.12
N CYS A 335 -18.78 -14.12 -20.20
CA CYS A 335 -19.06 -15.36 -19.46
C CYS A 335 -19.44 -15.12 -17.99
N LYS A 336 -19.66 -13.86 -17.58
CA LYS A 336 -19.85 -13.43 -16.19
C LYS A 336 -20.94 -14.21 -15.45
N GLU A 337 -22.06 -14.50 -16.11
CA GLU A 337 -23.17 -15.29 -15.55
C GLU A 337 -22.81 -16.74 -15.17
N TYR A 338 -21.70 -17.28 -15.67
CA TYR A 338 -21.17 -18.60 -15.32
C TYR A 338 -20.16 -18.47 -14.16
N LEU A 339 -19.31 -17.45 -14.21
CA LEU A 339 -18.22 -17.20 -13.26
C LEU A 339 -18.71 -16.70 -11.90
N ASP A 340 -19.69 -15.79 -11.88
CA ASP A 340 -20.24 -15.20 -10.64
C ASP A 340 -20.87 -16.26 -9.72
N LYS A 341 -21.30 -17.40 -10.29
CA LYS A 341 -21.94 -18.55 -9.61
C LYS A 341 -20.95 -19.57 -9.05
N ALA A 342 -19.64 -19.40 -9.26
CA ALA A 342 -18.61 -20.27 -8.68
C ALA A 342 -18.18 -19.76 -7.30
N PRO A 343 -18.17 -20.62 -6.26
CA PRO A 343 -17.74 -20.22 -4.92
C PRO A 343 -16.20 -20.09 -4.83
N ARG A 344 -15.47 -20.91 -5.59
CA ARG A 344 -14.00 -20.89 -5.69
C ARG A 344 -13.55 -21.00 -7.14
N ILE A 345 -12.53 -20.22 -7.49
CA ILE A 345 -11.87 -20.24 -8.80
C ILE A 345 -10.39 -20.57 -8.59
N ILE A 346 -9.92 -21.66 -9.20
CA ILE A 346 -8.53 -22.13 -9.13
C ILE A 346 -7.81 -21.68 -10.41
N LEU A 347 -6.78 -20.86 -10.26
CA LEU A 347 -5.97 -20.34 -11.36
C LEU A 347 -4.74 -21.23 -11.55
N ALA A 348 -4.77 -21.99 -12.65
CA ALA A 348 -3.79 -22.99 -13.07
C ALA A 348 -3.11 -22.55 -14.39
N THR A 349 -2.59 -21.33 -14.39
CA THR A 349 -1.85 -20.71 -15.51
C THR A 349 -0.40 -21.18 -15.55
N ASP A 350 0.29 -20.94 -16.67
CA ASP A 350 1.67 -21.37 -16.89
C ASP A 350 2.66 -20.84 -15.83
N ALA A 351 3.71 -21.61 -15.54
CA ALA A 351 4.71 -21.30 -14.51
C ALA A 351 5.66 -20.13 -14.84
N ASP A 352 5.46 -19.46 -15.98
CA ASP A 352 6.35 -18.41 -16.50
C ASP A 352 5.84 -16.97 -16.23
N GLY A 353 6.61 -15.97 -16.66
CA GLY A 353 6.27 -14.55 -16.43
C GLY A 353 4.92 -14.14 -17.03
N PRO A 354 4.63 -14.45 -18.31
CA PRO A 354 3.31 -14.31 -18.91
C PRO A 354 2.19 -15.01 -18.12
N GLY A 355 2.34 -16.30 -17.78
CA GLY A 355 1.32 -17.04 -17.04
C GLY A 355 1.03 -16.45 -15.66
N GLN A 356 2.05 -16.00 -14.94
CA GLN A 356 1.89 -15.27 -13.67
C GLN A 356 1.18 -13.91 -13.84
N ALA A 357 1.45 -13.19 -14.94
CA ALA A 357 0.73 -11.96 -15.26
C ALA A 357 -0.74 -12.24 -15.60
N LEU A 358 -1.03 -13.32 -16.34
CA LEU A 358 -2.39 -13.78 -16.64
C LEU A 358 -3.18 -14.09 -15.35
N ALA A 359 -2.59 -14.84 -14.42
CA ALA A 359 -3.19 -15.13 -13.11
C ALA A 359 -3.53 -13.84 -12.33
N GLU A 360 -2.64 -12.84 -12.31
CA GLU A 360 -2.88 -11.56 -11.64
C GLU A 360 -3.93 -10.69 -12.38
N GLU A 361 -4.06 -10.80 -13.71
CA GLU A 361 -5.13 -10.14 -14.50
C GLU A 361 -6.51 -10.80 -14.28
N LEU A 362 -6.56 -12.13 -14.19
CA LEU A 362 -7.77 -12.90 -13.88
C LEU A 362 -8.24 -12.61 -12.45
N ALA A 363 -7.36 -12.79 -11.46
CA ALA A 363 -7.72 -12.69 -10.04
C ALA A 363 -8.29 -11.32 -9.65
N ARG A 364 -7.78 -10.22 -10.23
CA ARG A 364 -8.28 -8.87 -9.90
C ARG A 364 -9.63 -8.53 -10.54
N ARG A 365 -10.08 -9.28 -11.56
CA ARG A 365 -11.38 -9.10 -12.23
C ARG A 365 -12.45 -10.06 -11.70
N LEU A 366 -12.03 -11.27 -11.33
CA LEU A 366 -12.88 -12.32 -10.76
C LEU A 366 -13.09 -12.17 -9.25
N GLY A 367 -12.26 -11.36 -8.58
CA GLY A 367 -12.21 -11.20 -7.13
C GLY A 367 -11.10 -12.05 -6.52
N LYS A 368 -10.10 -11.40 -5.91
CA LYS A 368 -8.95 -12.12 -5.32
C LYS A 368 -9.37 -12.98 -4.12
N GLU A 369 -10.43 -12.57 -3.43
CA GLU A 369 -11.01 -13.26 -2.28
C GLU A 369 -11.62 -14.64 -2.60
N ARG A 370 -11.99 -14.88 -3.87
CA ARG A 370 -12.48 -16.18 -4.36
C ARG A 370 -11.47 -16.91 -5.27
N CYS A 371 -10.25 -16.40 -5.37
CA CYS A 371 -9.21 -16.98 -6.21
C CYS A 371 -8.21 -17.80 -5.39
N TRP A 372 -7.85 -18.95 -5.92
CA TRP A 372 -6.74 -19.77 -5.51
C TRP A 372 -5.72 -19.84 -6.65
N ARG A 373 -4.45 -20.09 -6.34
CA ARG A 373 -3.34 -20.22 -7.29
C ARG A 373 -2.69 -21.59 -7.14
N VAL A 374 -2.45 -22.24 -8.26
CA VAL A 374 -1.64 -23.47 -8.33
C VAL A 374 -0.16 -23.11 -8.27
N ASN A 375 0.59 -23.86 -7.46
CA ASN A 375 2.05 -23.88 -7.49
C ASN A 375 2.49 -25.21 -8.10
N TRP A 376 3.07 -25.17 -9.30
CA TRP A 376 3.42 -26.39 -10.04
C TRP A 376 4.59 -27.15 -9.38
N PRO A 377 4.58 -28.50 -9.43
CA PRO A 377 5.58 -29.33 -8.75
C PRO A 377 6.94 -29.29 -9.44
N ALA A 378 7.98 -29.68 -8.69
CA ALA A 378 9.30 -29.94 -9.25
C ALA A 378 9.28 -31.20 -10.14
N LYS A 379 9.84 -31.13 -11.35
CA LYS A 379 10.02 -32.30 -12.23
C LYS A 379 11.39 -32.97 -12.02
N SER A 380 12.41 -32.19 -11.69
CA SER A 380 13.75 -32.68 -11.33
C SER A 380 14.55 -31.60 -10.61
N GLY A 381 15.02 -31.92 -9.39
CA GLY A 381 15.87 -31.01 -8.61
C GLY A 381 15.24 -29.64 -8.37
N SER A 382 15.73 -28.62 -9.07
CA SER A 382 15.28 -27.22 -8.98
C SER A 382 14.36 -26.77 -10.12
N GLU A 383 14.08 -27.61 -11.11
CA GLU A 383 13.20 -27.24 -12.24
C GLU A 383 11.75 -27.68 -11.99
N VAL A 384 10.79 -26.81 -12.29
CA VAL A 384 9.35 -27.06 -12.14
C VAL A 384 8.71 -27.50 -13.46
N CYS A 385 7.58 -28.20 -13.35
CA CYS A 385 6.64 -28.33 -14.48
C CYS A 385 6.10 -26.95 -14.86
N LYS A 386 5.99 -26.69 -16.16
CA LYS A 386 5.49 -25.43 -16.70
C LYS A 386 3.96 -25.34 -16.67
N ASP A 387 3.29 -26.44 -16.99
CA ASP A 387 1.85 -26.46 -17.25
C ASP A 387 1.22 -27.82 -16.89
N ALA A 388 -0.11 -27.91 -16.98
CA ALA A 388 -0.86 -29.09 -16.57
C ALA A 388 -0.50 -30.31 -17.43
N ASN A 389 -0.18 -30.10 -18.70
CA ASN A 389 0.22 -31.19 -19.58
C ASN A 389 1.62 -31.73 -19.26
N GLU A 390 2.58 -30.88 -18.85
CA GLU A 390 3.89 -31.35 -18.37
C GLU A 390 3.75 -32.16 -17.07
N VAL A 391 2.92 -31.74 -16.12
CA VAL A 391 2.64 -32.55 -14.90
C VAL A 391 2.03 -33.90 -15.26
N LEU A 392 0.97 -33.91 -16.09
CA LEU A 392 0.31 -35.15 -16.52
C LEU A 392 1.26 -36.12 -17.24
N THR A 393 2.18 -35.59 -18.04
CA THR A 393 3.09 -36.40 -18.88
C THR A 393 4.31 -36.91 -18.10
N ILE A 394 4.81 -36.16 -17.11
CA ILE A 394 6.01 -36.54 -16.32
C ILE A 394 5.64 -37.25 -15.01
N LEU A 395 4.66 -36.73 -14.27
CA LEU A 395 4.32 -37.16 -12.90
C LEU A 395 2.98 -37.92 -12.82
N GLY A 396 2.16 -37.85 -13.87
CA GLY A 396 0.92 -38.61 -13.98
C GLY A 396 -0.33 -37.93 -13.40
N LYS A 397 -1.45 -38.66 -13.45
CA LYS A 397 -2.79 -38.16 -13.13
C LYS A 397 -2.95 -37.80 -11.65
N ASP A 398 -2.46 -38.65 -10.75
CA ASP A 398 -2.61 -38.45 -9.31
C ASP A 398 -1.81 -37.25 -8.80
N ALA A 399 -0.61 -37.03 -9.35
CA ALA A 399 0.20 -35.84 -9.05
C ALA A 399 -0.47 -34.55 -9.54
N LEU A 400 -1.06 -34.53 -10.75
CA LEU A 400 -1.83 -33.38 -11.23
C LEU A 400 -3.06 -33.11 -10.34
N LYS A 401 -3.71 -34.17 -9.85
CA LYS A 401 -4.84 -34.07 -8.92
C LYS A 401 -4.42 -33.47 -7.56
N GLU A 402 -3.37 -34.01 -6.95
CA GLU A 402 -2.83 -33.53 -5.67
C GLU A 402 -2.43 -32.04 -5.72
N VAL A 403 -1.80 -31.62 -6.82
CA VAL A 403 -1.37 -30.22 -7.06
C VAL A 403 -2.55 -29.25 -7.15
N ILE A 404 -3.70 -29.68 -7.69
CA ILE A 404 -4.92 -28.88 -7.77
C ILE A 404 -5.67 -28.84 -6.44
N GLU A 405 -5.73 -29.97 -5.73
CA GLU A 405 -6.32 -30.05 -4.39
C GLU A 405 -5.53 -29.21 -3.35
N LYS A 406 -4.22 -29.06 -3.55
CA LYS A 406 -3.31 -28.22 -2.74
C LYS A 406 -3.16 -26.76 -3.21
N ALA A 407 -4.00 -26.27 -4.13
CA ALA A 407 -3.94 -24.88 -4.56
C ALA A 407 -4.05 -23.90 -3.36
N GLU A 408 -3.20 -22.86 -3.35
CA GLU A 408 -3.08 -21.90 -2.25
C GLU A 408 -4.01 -20.69 -2.46
N LEU A 409 -4.38 -19.98 -1.39
CA LEU A 409 -5.14 -18.72 -1.51
C LEU A 409 -4.35 -17.68 -2.32
N PHE A 410 -5.01 -16.99 -3.25
CA PHE A 410 -4.34 -15.98 -4.07
C PHE A 410 -3.85 -14.81 -3.19
N PRO A 411 -2.59 -14.35 -3.31
CA PRO A 411 -2.02 -13.35 -2.41
C PRO A 411 -2.75 -11.98 -2.49
N ILE A 412 -3.35 -11.58 -1.37
CA ILE A 412 -4.03 -10.30 -1.18
C ILE A 412 -3.04 -9.29 -0.59
N ARG A 413 -2.80 -8.18 -1.30
CA ARG A 413 -1.84 -7.15 -0.87
C ARG A 413 -2.26 -6.53 0.46
N GLY A 414 -1.42 -6.67 1.48
CA GLY A 414 -1.66 -6.14 2.83
C GLY A 414 -2.24 -7.16 3.82
N LEU A 415 -2.61 -8.35 3.36
CA LEU A 415 -2.95 -9.50 4.20
C LEU A 415 -1.78 -10.49 4.17
N PHE A 416 -1.24 -10.81 5.34
CA PHE A 416 -0.06 -11.67 5.50
C PHE A 416 -0.28 -12.65 6.65
N ASN A 417 0.28 -13.86 6.54
CA ASN A 417 0.31 -14.81 7.65
C ASN A 417 1.53 -14.52 8.54
N PHE A 418 1.42 -14.74 9.86
CA PHE A 418 2.54 -14.63 10.80
C PHE A 418 3.72 -15.52 10.43
N SER A 419 3.50 -16.65 9.75
CA SER A 419 4.57 -17.50 9.19
C SER A 419 5.59 -16.71 8.36
N ASN A 420 5.13 -15.68 7.66
CA ASN A 420 5.97 -14.85 6.78
C ASN A 420 6.94 -13.96 7.58
N PHE A 421 6.64 -13.72 8.86
CA PHE A 421 7.43 -12.87 9.76
C PHE A 421 8.14 -13.67 10.87
N PHE A 422 8.05 -15.01 10.90
CA PHE A 422 8.69 -15.82 11.95
C PHE A 422 10.20 -15.56 12.08
N HIS A 423 10.90 -15.28 10.98
CA HIS A 423 12.31 -14.88 11.02
C HIS A 423 12.50 -13.52 11.73
N GLU A 424 11.65 -12.52 11.47
CA GLU A 424 11.71 -11.21 12.13
C GLU A 424 11.38 -11.33 13.63
N ILE A 425 10.36 -12.13 13.98
CA ILE A 425 9.95 -12.42 15.35
C ILE A 425 11.07 -13.13 16.13
N ASN A 426 11.75 -14.10 15.51
CA ASN A 426 12.88 -14.79 16.13
C ASN A 426 14.07 -13.84 16.38
N ASN A 427 14.37 -12.95 15.42
CA ASN A 427 15.42 -11.94 15.61
C ASN A 427 15.07 -10.96 16.73
N TYR A 428 13.81 -10.52 16.81
CA TYR A 428 13.34 -9.65 17.89
C TYR A 428 13.41 -10.33 19.27
N TYR A 429 13.00 -11.60 19.37
CA TYR A 429 13.09 -12.40 20.59
C TYR A 429 14.55 -12.61 21.05
N GLN A 430 15.48 -12.77 20.11
CA GLN A 430 16.92 -12.93 20.39
C GLN A 430 17.67 -11.60 20.60
N CYS A 431 17.00 -10.45 20.40
CA CYS A 431 17.60 -9.12 20.43
C CYS A 431 18.78 -8.93 19.45
N ASN A 432 18.71 -9.57 18.27
CA ASN A 432 19.81 -9.64 17.30
C ASN A 432 20.16 -8.30 16.64
N GLN A 433 19.32 -7.27 16.74
CA GLN A 433 19.52 -5.96 16.10
C GLN A 433 20.17 -4.93 17.05
N GLY A 434 20.18 -5.19 18.36
CA GLY A 434 20.83 -4.37 19.38
C GLY A 434 20.09 -3.09 19.78
N PHE A 435 18.77 -3.02 19.53
CA PHE A 435 17.93 -1.87 19.90
C PHE A 435 16.47 -2.26 20.27
N GLU A 436 16.18 -3.55 20.41
CA GLU A 436 14.88 -4.10 20.78
C GLU A 436 14.44 -3.72 22.20
N LEU A 437 15.41 -3.43 23.08
CA LEU A 437 15.22 -2.89 24.43
C LEU A 437 15.30 -1.35 24.48
N GLY A 438 15.41 -0.69 23.31
CA GLY A 438 15.69 0.74 23.19
C GLY A 438 17.17 1.08 23.39
N VAL A 439 17.48 2.38 23.27
CA VAL A 439 18.82 2.96 23.42
C VAL A 439 18.84 3.89 24.64
N SER A 440 19.92 3.82 25.44
CA SER A 440 20.11 4.63 26.65
C SER A 440 20.09 6.13 26.35
N THR A 441 19.45 6.91 27.23
CA THR A 441 19.41 8.38 27.19
C THR A 441 20.74 9.04 27.56
N GLY A 442 21.64 8.27 28.18
CA GLY A 442 22.80 8.79 28.89
C GLY A 442 22.69 8.61 30.39
N TRP A 443 21.52 8.93 30.95
CA TRP A 443 21.27 9.16 32.38
C TRP A 443 20.60 7.97 33.06
N ARG A 444 21.22 7.45 34.11
CA ARG A 444 20.72 6.31 34.89
C ARG A 444 19.38 6.59 35.55
N ALA A 445 19.15 7.84 35.97
CA ALA A 445 17.90 8.26 36.58
C ALA A 445 16.71 8.28 35.60
N LEU A 446 16.96 8.26 34.28
CA LEU A 446 15.92 8.32 33.25
C LEU A 446 15.78 7.03 32.43
N ASP A 447 16.85 6.27 32.22
CA ASP A 447 16.83 4.99 31.47
C ASP A 447 15.82 3.97 32.08
N ASP A 448 15.45 4.13 33.35
CA ASP A 448 14.45 3.33 34.06
C ASP A 448 12.98 3.69 33.69
N PHE A 449 12.78 4.79 32.98
CA PHE A 449 11.49 5.37 32.60
C PHE A 449 11.35 5.57 31.08
N TYR A 450 12.43 5.87 30.35
CA TYR A 450 12.40 6.16 28.92
C TYR A 450 13.73 5.76 28.25
N ASN A 451 13.64 4.94 27.20
CA ASN A 451 14.74 4.66 26.26
C ASN A 451 14.30 5.00 24.81
N ILE A 452 15.26 5.13 23.91
CA ILE A 452 15.05 5.66 22.55
C ILE A 452 14.92 4.49 21.57
N VAL A 453 13.72 4.28 21.01
CA VAL A 453 13.49 3.24 19.99
C VAL A 453 13.50 3.84 18.57
N PRO A 454 14.30 3.31 17.64
CA PRO A 454 14.25 3.68 16.23
C PRO A 454 12.82 3.58 15.65
N GLY A 455 12.27 4.70 15.19
CA GLY A 455 10.95 4.76 14.55
C GLY A 455 9.75 5.08 15.45
N GLU A 456 9.96 5.32 16.75
CA GLU A 456 8.96 5.92 17.64
C GLU A 456 8.92 7.46 17.55
N LEU A 457 7.79 8.05 17.95
CA LEU A 457 7.58 9.50 18.07
C LEU A 457 7.49 9.91 19.54
N SER A 458 8.46 10.71 20.02
CA SER A 458 8.45 11.31 21.35
C SER A 458 8.05 12.78 21.28
N VAL A 459 6.95 13.15 21.95
CA VAL A 459 6.54 14.56 22.08
C VAL A 459 7.09 15.12 23.40
N ILE A 460 7.73 16.28 23.31
CA ILE A 460 8.36 16.96 24.44
C ILE A 460 7.67 18.31 24.66
N THR A 461 7.23 18.58 25.89
CA THR A 461 6.63 19.85 26.30
C THR A 461 7.23 20.36 27.62
N GLY A 462 6.73 21.49 28.10
CA GLY A 462 7.31 22.27 29.19
C GLY A 462 7.19 23.77 28.89
N VAL A 463 6.98 24.56 29.94
CA VAL A 463 6.79 26.02 29.88
C VAL A 463 7.95 26.73 29.15
N PRO A 464 7.75 27.96 28.61
CA PRO A 464 8.86 28.77 28.11
C PRO A 464 10.00 28.88 29.14
N ASN A 465 11.25 28.81 28.67
CA ASN A 465 12.46 28.79 29.50
C ASN A 465 12.51 27.67 30.56
N SER A 466 12.02 26.47 30.22
CA SER A 466 12.19 25.23 30.99
C SER A 466 13.47 24.44 30.65
N GLY A 467 14.09 24.69 29.49
CA GLY A 467 15.30 23.99 29.04
C GLY A 467 15.09 22.83 28.06
N LYS A 468 13.89 22.69 27.44
CA LYS A 468 13.55 21.62 26.47
C LYS A 468 14.67 21.37 25.43
N SER A 469 15.07 22.40 24.70
CA SER A 469 16.07 22.31 23.64
C SER A 469 17.47 21.95 24.15
N GLU A 470 17.88 22.49 25.32
CA GLU A 470 19.17 22.13 25.94
C GLU A 470 19.19 20.67 26.38
N TRP A 471 18.07 20.17 26.92
CA TRP A 471 17.91 18.78 27.32
C TRP A 471 17.93 17.83 26.12
N ILE A 472 17.29 18.22 25.00
CA ILE A 472 17.36 17.48 23.73
C ILE A 472 18.80 17.48 23.19
N ASP A 473 19.47 18.63 23.11
CA ASP A 473 20.86 18.72 22.67
C ASP A 473 21.78 17.80 23.50
N ALA A 474 21.60 17.78 24.83
CA ALA A 474 22.38 16.91 25.72
C ALA A 474 22.05 15.42 25.50
N LEU A 475 20.78 15.08 25.27
CA LEU A 475 20.35 13.73 24.91
C LEU A 475 20.99 13.28 23.60
N LEU A 476 21.02 14.13 22.57
CA LEU A 476 21.66 13.80 21.29
C LEU A 476 23.17 13.59 21.46
N CYS A 477 23.84 14.44 22.25
CA CYS A 477 25.27 14.28 22.56
C CYS A 477 25.53 12.94 23.27
N ASN A 478 24.73 12.57 24.28
CA ASN A 478 24.86 11.28 24.98
C ASN A 478 24.69 10.08 24.04
N ILE A 479 23.69 10.10 23.16
CA ILE A 479 23.42 9.01 22.21
C ILE A 479 24.52 8.94 21.13
N ASN A 480 25.08 10.07 20.71
CA ASN A 480 26.25 10.08 19.83
C ASN A 480 27.49 9.51 20.52
N GLU A 481 27.79 9.93 21.75
CA GLU A 481 28.95 9.49 22.54
C GLU A 481 28.90 7.98 22.86
N LYS A 482 27.72 7.43 23.16
CA LYS A 482 27.54 5.99 23.46
C LYS A 482 27.32 5.11 22.23
N HIS A 483 26.63 5.59 21.19
CA HIS A 483 26.06 4.76 20.11
C HIS A 483 26.33 5.27 18.69
N GLY A 484 27.04 6.39 18.51
CA GLY A 484 27.46 6.90 17.20
C GLY A 484 26.32 7.33 16.27
N TRP A 485 25.14 7.65 16.80
CA TRP A 485 24.01 8.12 15.97
C TRP A 485 24.30 9.50 15.37
N THR A 486 23.80 9.71 14.14
CA THR A 486 23.76 11.01 13.47
C THR A 486 22.31 11.50 13.38
N PHE A 487 22.14 12.82 13.34
CA PHE A 487 20.87 13.50 13.56
C PHE A 487 20.54 14.52 12.47
N ALA A 488 19.25 14.75 12.26
CA ALA A 488 18.73 15.89 11.51
C ALA A 488 18.07 16.90 12.48
N LEU A 489 18.40 18.18 12.34
CA LEU A 489 17.96 19.25 13.25
C LEU A 489 17.12 20.28 12.51
N CYS A 490 15.79 20.21 12.64
CA CYS A 490 14.86 21.24 12.22
C CYS A 490 14.61 22.20 13.41
N SER A 491 15.64 22.99 13.74
CA SER A 491 15.60 24.03 14.79
C SER A 491 15.51 25.41 14.16
N MET A 492 14.33 26.02 14.18
CA MET A 492 14.09 27.32 13.55
C MET A 492 14.39 28.50 14.50
N GLU A 493 14.10 28.38 15.80
CA GLU A 493 14.38 29.44 16.79
C GLU A 493 15.88 29.74 16.98
N ASN A 494 16.74 28.72 17.08
CA ASN A 494 18.17 28.93 17.36
C ASN A 494 18.94 29.37 16.09
N LYS A 495 19.78 30.40 16.19
CA LYS A 495 20.76 30.75 15.13
C LYS A 495 21.86 29.68 15.03
N VAL A 496 22.46 29.52 13.84
CA VAL A 496 23.51 28.51 13.58
C VAL A 496 24.64 28.57 14.59
N GLN A 497 25.14 29.78 14.86
CA GLN A 497 26.27 30.05 15.76
C GLN A 497 25.91 29.72 17.21
N GLU A 498 24.68 30.02 17.62
CA GLU A 498 24.17 29.79 18.97
C GLU A 498 23.92 28.28 19.22
N HIS A 499 23.40 27.55 18.23
CA HIS A 499 23.18 26.10 18.33
C HIS A 499 24.50 25.32 18.26
N ALA A 500 25.40 25.68 17.34
CA ALA A 500 26.74 25.10 17.27
C ALA A 500 27.49 25.27 18.61
N ARG A 501 27.44 26.48 19.20
CA ARG A 501 27.99 26.75 20.54
C ARG A 501 27.44 25.78 21.60
N LYS A 502 26.11 25.70 21.71
CA LYS A 502 25.40 24.83 22.68
C LYS A 502 25.78 23.36 22.57
N LEU A 503 26.05 22.86 21.36
CA LEU A 503 26.45 21.48 21.11
C LEU A 503 27.94 21.25 21.41
N LEU A 504 28.80 22.20 21.04
CA LEU A 504 30.25 22.16 21.32
C LEU A 504 30.55 22.16 22.82
N GLU A 505 29.87 23.01 23.60
CA GLU A 505 30.03 23.08 25.05
C GLU A 505 29.70 21.74 25.73
N LYS A 506 28.64 21.07 25.28
CA LYS A 506 28.21 19.76 25.79
C LYS A 506 29.17 18.63 25.42
N HIS A 507 29.82 18.71 24.25
CA HIS A 507 30.74 17.70 23.73
C HIS A 507 32.15 17.85 24.30
N ILE A 508 32.74 19.04 24.16
CA ILE A 508 34.10 19.39 24.61
C ILE A 508 34.14 19.50 26.15
N LYS A 509 32.99 19.72 26.80
CA LYS A 509 32.84 19.82 28.27
C LYS A 509 33.61 21.04 28.84
N LYS A 510 33.69 22.12 28.04
CA LYS A 510 34.27 23.44 28.36
C LYS A 510 33.38 24.57 27.81
N PRO A 511 33.34 25.77 28.44
CA PRO A 511 32.57 26.91 27.94
C PRO A 511 33.16 27.49 26.63
N PHE A 512 32.31 28.01 25.75
CA PHE A 512 32.75 28.62 24.48
C PHE A 512 33.22 30.08 24.65
N PHE A 513 32.89 30.74 25.77
CA PHE A 513 33.28 32.12 26.06
C PHE A 513 33.71 32.32 27.51
N THR A 514 34.79 33.09 27.71
CA THR A 514 35.26 33.54 29.03
C THR A 514 34.42 34.73 29.52
N VAL A 515 33.16 34.47 29.86
CA VAL A 515 32.18 35.47 30.36
C VAL A 515 31.38 34.91 31.55
N ARG A 516 30.39 35.64 32.07
CA ARG A 516 29.67 35.39 33.35
C ARG A 516 29.14 33.97 33.63
N TYR A 517 29.04 33.07 32.64
CA TYR A 517 28.62 31.67 32.84
C TYR A 517 29.78 30.65 32.77
N GLY A 518 30.98 31.07 32.38
CA GLY A 518 32.18 30.22 32.31
C GLY A 518 32.84 29.95 33.68
N GLU A 519 32.47 30.74 34.68
CA GLU A 519 32.99 30.68 36.06
C GLU A 519 34.53 30.67 36.08
N SER A 520 35.15 29.68 36.74
CA SER A 520 36.61 29.50 36.80
C SER A 520 37.13 28.45 35.81
N ILE A 521 36.29 27.95 34.90
CA ILE A 521 36.63 26.87 33.97
C ILE A 521 37.28 27.43 32.70
N GLU A 522 38.37 26.80 32.25
CA GLU A 522 39.07 27.20 31.05
C GLU A 522 38.18 27.05 29.79
N ARG A 523 38.17 28.09 28.96
CA ARG A 523 37.50 28.11 27.67
C ARG A 523 38.07 27.01 26.75
N MET A 524 37.23 26.43 25.88
CA MET A 524 37.73 25.58 24.80
C MET A 524 38.78 26.28 23.94
N SER A 525 39.84 25.57 23.57
CA SER A 525 40.95 26.08 22.77
C SER A 525 40.57 26.21 21.28
N PRO A 526 41.35 26.94 20.46
CA PRO A 526 41.17 26.97 19.01
C PRO A 526 41.22 25.57 18.37
N GLU A 527 42.09 24.69 18.87
CA GLU A 527 42.27 23.32 18.39
C GLU A 527 41.05 22.46 18.73
N GLU A 528 40.60 22.50 20.00
CA GLU A 528 39.37 21.82 20.46
C GLU A 528 38.15 22.30 19.67
N LEU A 529 38.10 23.57 19.29
CA LEU A 529 37.05 24.14 18.44
C LEU A 529 37.11 23.60 16.99
N GLU A 530 38.29 23.46 16.38
CA GLU A 530 38.41 22.86 15.04
C GLU A 530 38.15 21.35 15.03
N GLU A 531 38.42 20.64 16.12
CA GLU A 531 38.01 19.24 16.27
C GLU A 531 36.50 19.11 16.49
N GLY A 532 35.93 19.94 17.37
CA GLY A 532 34.49 20.02 17.60
C GLY A 532 33.70 20.38 16.34
N LYS A 533 34.23 21.23 15.44
CA LYS A 533 33.63 21.51 14.12
C LYS A 533 33.56 20.27 13.22
N LYS A 534 34.60 19.42 13.22
CA LYS A 534 34.60 18.15 12.47
C LYS A 534 33.55 17.19 13.04
N TRP A 535 33.45 17.10 14.38
CA TRP A 535 32.41 16.32 15.06
C TRP A 535 30.99 16.81 14.76
N LEU A 536 30.75 18.13 14.80
CA LEU A 536 29.46 18.73 14.43
C LEU A 536 29.05 18.33 13.02
N ASN A 537 29.95 18.51 12.04
CA ASN A 537 29.70 18.20 10.63
C ASN A 537 29.49 16.70 10.36
N ALA A 538 30.09 15.81 11.16
CA ALA A 538 29.84 14.37 11.08
C ALA A 538 28.49 13.97 11.72
N THR A 539 28.06 14.68 12.76
CA THR A 539 26.94 14.27 13.63
C THR A 539 25.62 14.91 13.26
N PHE A 540 25.58 16.21 12.92
CA PHE A 540 24.33 16.98 12.81
C PHE A 540 24.11 17.57 11.41
N HIS A 541 22.92 17.33 10.87
CA HIS A 541 22.47 17.80 9.57
C HIS A 541 21.34 18.80 9.78
N VAL A 542 21.65 20.09 9.65
CA VAL A 542 20.68 21.16 9.97
C VAL A 542 19.70 21.37 8.82
N ILE A 543 18.41 21.46 9.13
CA ILE A 543 17.33 21.80 8.21
C ILE A 543 16.88 23.23 8.55
N ARG A 544 17.00 24.16 7.60
CA ARG A 544 16.57 25.56 7.72
C ARG A 544 15.82 25.99 6.47
N CYS A 545 14.79 26.80 6.66
CA CYS A 545 14.23 27.60 5.58
C CYS A 545 14.96 28.94 5.59
N ASP A 546 15.54 29.32 4.45
CA ASP A 546 16.21 30.63 4.25
C ASP A 546 15.29 31.60 3.48
N ASP A 547 14.06 31.18 3.15
CA ASP A 547 13.00 31.97 2.50
C ASP A 547 12.09 32.65 3.56
N ASP A 548 11.41 33.74 3.19
CA ASP A 548 10.42 34.45 4.05
C ASP A 548 9.15 33.63 4.41
N ALA A 549 9.04 32.38 3.95
CA ALA A 549 7.87 31.53 4.11
C ALA A 549 8.13 30.39 5.11
N LEU A 550 7.16 30.13 5.99
CA LEU A 550 7.26 29.04 6.96
C LEU A 550 7.36 27.65 6.26
N PRO A 551 8.22 26.74 6.72
CA PRO A 551 8.37 25.42 6.12
C PRO A 551 7.20 24.49 6.46
N SER A 552 6.61 23.85 5.44
CA SER A 552 5.59 22.83 5.65
C SER A 552 6.18 21.52 6.20
N VAL A 553 5.38 20.74 6.95
CA VAL A 553 5.82 19.44 7.48
C VAL A 553 6.27 18.47 6.38
N ASP A 554 5.62 18.48 5.20
CA ASP A 554 6.03 17.59 4.09
C ASP A 554 7.40 17.96 3.54
N TRP A 555 7.75 19.25 3.51
CA TRP A 555 9.07 19.72 3.11
C TRP A 555 10.16 19.27 4.11
N VAL A 556 9.91 19.45 5.42
CA VAL A 556 10.82 18.99 6.48
C VAL A 556 11.03 17.47 6.41
N LEU A 557 9.97 16.69 6.28
CA LEU A 557 10.06 15.22 6.20
C LEU A 557 10.73 14.73 4.92
N ASN A 558 10.62 15.45 3.80
CA ASN A 558 11.34 15.12 2.56
C ASN A 558 12.85 15.40 2.68
N LEU A 559 13.27 16.47 3.36
CA LEU A 559 14.68 16.73 3.65
C LEU A 559 15.24 15.75 4.68
N ALA A 560 14.50 15.44 5.74
CA ALA A 560 14.87 14.42 6.71
C ALA A 560 15.02 13.03 6.04
N LYS A 561 14.12 12.67 5.11
CA LYS A 561 14.23 11.46 4.28
C LYS A 561 15.51 11.44 3.44
N ALA A 562 15.91 12.57 2.86
CA ALA A 562 17.18 12.67 2.13
C ALA A 562 18.39 12.48 3.06
N ALA A 563 18.36 13.05 4.27
CA ALA A 563 19.42 12.88 5.27
C ALA A 563 19.52 11.43 5.79
N VAL A 564 18.40 10.75 6.05
CA VAL A 564 18.40 9.31 6.39
C VAL A 564 19.05 8.49 5.27
N LEU A 565 18.65 8.72 4.02
CA LEU A 565 19.09 7.92 2.86
C LEU A 565 20.54 8.20 2.41
N ARG A 566 21.09 9.39 2.69
CA ARG A 566 22.45 9.79 2.27
C ARG A 566 23.47 9.76 3.41
N ASN A 567 23.07 10.13 4.61
CA ASN A 567 23.94 10.40 5.76
C ASN A 567 23.71 9.43 6.93
N GLY A 568 22.80 8.46 6.78
CA GLY A 568 22.54 7.41 7.77
C GLY A 568 21.82 7.88 9.04
N VAL A 569 21.20 9.08 8.99
CA VAL A 569 20.53 9.71 10.15
C VAL A 569 19.56 8.75 10.85
N ARG A 570 19.68 8.66 12.18
CA ARG A 570 18.87 7.79 13.04
C ARG A 570 17.86 8.53 13.92
N GLY A 571 17.99 9.86 14.02
CA GLY A 571 17.02 10.70 14.74
C GLY A 571 16.78 12.06 14.09
N LEU A 572 15.56 12.57 14.23
CA LEU A 572 15.11 13.87 13.76
C LEU A 572 14.56 14.68 14.94
N VAL A 573 15.03 15.92 15.10
CA VAL A 573 14.43 16.91 16.00
C VAL A 573 13.65 17.93 15.19
N ILE A 574 12.43 18.25 15.63
CA ILE A 574 11.64 19.40 15.17
C ILE A 574 11.37 20.27 16.40
N ASP A 575 11.96 21.47 16.44
CA ASP A 575 11.93 22.36 17.61
C ASP A 575 11.80 23.85 17.22
N PRO A 576 10.71 24.54 17.61
CA PRO A 576 9.40 24.03 18.03
C PRO A 576 8.46 23.82 16.82
N TYR A 577 7.34 23.10 16.99
CA TYR A 577 6.41 22.93 15.87
C TYR A 577 5.70 24.21 15.42
N ASN A 578 5.65 25.24 16.28
CA ASN A 578 4.99 26.51 15.99
C ASN A 578 5.58 27.20 14.74
N GLU A 579 6.87 27.00 14.47
CA GLU A 579 7.61 27.54 13.32
C GLU A 579 7.42 26.74 12.03
N LEU A 580 6.52 25.75 12.01
CA LEU A 580 6.05 25.12 10.78
C LEU A 580 4.90 25.92 10.19
N ASP A 581 4.67 25.78 8.88
CA ASP A 581 3.50 26.38 8.24
C ASP A 581 2.20 25.82 8.84
N HIS A 582 1.27 26.72 9.16
CA HIS A 582 -0.06 26.45 9.69
C HIS A 582 -1.18 26.92 8.74
N GLN A 583 -0.86 27.20 7.46
CA GLN A 583 -1.81 27.42 6.38
C GLN A 583 -2.73 26.20 6.21
N ARG A 584 -3.91 26.31 6.81
CA ARG A 584 -4.99 25.34 6.71
C ARG A 584 -5.93 25.73 5.57
N PRO A 585 -6.43 24.76 4.78
CA PRO A 585 -7.63 24.99 3.97
C PRO A 585 -8.75 25.55 4.84
N THR A 586 -9.57 26.45 4.31
CA THR A 586 -10.59 27.21 5.06
C THR A 586 -11.64 26.34 5.77
N HIS A 587 -11.72 25.05 5.43
CA HIS A 587 -12.61 24.05 5.99
C HIS A 587 -11.95 23.10 7.02
N GLN A 588 -10.68 23.30 7.38
CA GLN A 588 -9.93 22.40 8.27
C GLN A 588 -9.66 23.04 9.65
N THR A 589 -10.02 22.33 10.73
CA THR A 589 -9.71 22.76 12.09
C THR A 589 -8.22 22.58 12.42
N GLU A 590 -7.72 23.35 13.40
CA GLU A 590 -6.35 23.19 13.91
C GLU A 590 -6.10 21.78 14.46
N THR A 591 -7.10 21.21 15.14
CA THR A 591 -7.01 19.85 15.68
C THR A 591 -6.90 18.79 14.57
N GLU A 592 -7.65 18.92 13.47
CA GLU A 592 -7.50 18.01 12.31
C GLU A 592 -6.14 18.18 11.62
N TYR A 593 -5.67 19.42 11.47
CA TYR A 593 -4.35 19.71 10.89
C TYR A 593 -3.23 19.06 11.70
N VAL A 594 -3.19 19.29 13.02
CA VAL A 594 -2.25 18.64 13.94
C VAL A 594 -2.41 17.11 13.90
N SER A 595 -3.63 16.61 13.80
CA SER A 595 -3.90 15.17 13.64
C SER A 595 -3.25 14.59 12.38
N GLN A 596 -3.34 15.28 11.25
CA GLN A 596 -2.75 14.85 9.97
C GLN A 596 -1.22 14.99 9.99
N MET A 597 -0.70 16.12 10.48
CA MET A 597 0.74 16.39 10.67
C MET A 597 1.42 15.28 11.48
N LEU A 598 0.89 14.96 12.67
CA LEU A 598 1.42 13.88 13.52
C LEU A 598 1.32 12.50 12.87
N THR A 599 0.34 12.27 11.99
CA THR A 599 0.22 11.01 11.23
C THR A 599 1.32 10.89 10.19
N LYS A 600 1.68 11.98 9.50
CA LYS A 600 2.80 12.03 8.54
C LYS A 600 4.13 11.78 9.25
N ILE A 601 4.36 12.48 10.37
CA ILE A 601 5.60 12.35 11.17
C ILE A 601 5.75 10.92 11.72
N LYS A 602 4.69 10.35 12.30
CA LYS A 602 4.73 8.97 12.81
C LYS A 602 5.00 7.94 11.72
N ARG A 603 4.37 8.10 10.54
CA ARG A 603 4.64 7.24 9.37
C ARG A 603 6.07 7.38 8.86
N PHE A 604 6.63 8.60 8.85
CA PHE A 604 8.03 8.82 8.53
C PHE A 604 8.95 8.06 9.50
N ALA A 605 8.74 8.24 10.80
CA ALA A 605 9.54 7.58 11.85
C ALA A 605 9.59 6.06 11.63
N GLN A 606 8.40 5.45 11.55
CA GLN A 606 8.24 4.00 11.36
C GLN A 606 8.85 3.51 10.03
N HIS A 607 8.57 4.19 8.91
CA HIS A 607 9.06 3.78 7.59
C HIS A 607 10.59 3.92 7.44
N HIS A 608 11.22 4.82 8.20
CA HIS A 608 12.66 5.09 8.11
C HIS A 608 13.48 4.56 9.29
N SER A 609 12.86 3.89 10.27
CA SER A 609 13.53 3.45 11.51
C SER A 609 14.34 4.58 12.16
N CYS A 610 13.73 5.78 12.19
CA CYS A 610 14.34 7.03 12.62
C CYS A 610 13.49 7.58 13.77
N HIS A 611 14.08 7.80 14.95
CA HIS A 611 13.33 8.34 16.09
C HIS A 611 13.00 9.82 15.84
N VAL A 612 11.80 10.27 16.20
CA VAL A 612 11.45 11.70 16.06
C VAL A 612 11.16 12.31 17.43
N TRP A 613 11.92 13.34 17.78
CA TRP A 613 11.61 14.24 18.89
C TRP A 613 10.88 15.47 18.36
N PHE A 614 9.72 15.76 18.94
CA PHE A 614 8.82 16.79 18.46
C PHE A 614 8.45 17.73 19.61
N VAL A 615 8.93 18.97 19.55
CA VAL A 615 8.77 19.92 20.65
C VAL A 615 7.48 20.73 20.46
N ALA A 616 6.64 20.71 21.50
CA ALA A 616 5.34 21.36 21.50
C ALA A 616 5.17 22.20 22.77
N HIS A 617 4.62 23.40 22.62
CA HIS A 617 4.50 24.35 23.72
C HIS A 617 3.11 24.23 24.37
N PRO A 618 2.99 24.41 25.70
CA PRO A 618 1.70 24.56 26.34
C PRO A 618 0.99 25.82 25.85
N ARG A 619 -0.33 25.85 26.00
CA ARG A 619 -1.17 27.06 25.90
C ARG A 619 -0.71 28.09 26.94
N GLN A 620 -1.18 29.33 26.82
CA GLN A 620 -1.00 30.30 27.91
C GLN A 620 -1.71 29.80 29.18
N LEU A 621 -0.92 29.48 30.20
CA LEU A 621 -1.42 28.98 31.49
C LEU A 621 -1.85 30.16 32.35
N HIS A 622 -3.14 30.50 32.31
CA HIS A 622 -3.71 31.51 33.19
C HIS A 622 -3.56 31.07 34.67
N ASN A 623 -3.14 31.99 35.54
CA ASN A 623 -2.88 31.74 36.96
C ASN A 623 -1.89 30.59 37.24
N TRP A 624 -0.82 30.48 36.44
CA TRP A 624 0.21 29.45 36.58
C TRP A 624 1.00 29.52 37.90
N GLY A 625 0.65 28.66 38.86
CA GLY A 625 1.33 28.52 40.15
C GLY A 625 2.64 27.74 40.11
N GLY A 626 3.53 28.02 39.15
CA GLY A 626 4.91 27.47 39.09
C GLY A 626 5.08 26.00 38.66
N GLY A 627 4.07 25.15 38.85
CA GLY A 627 4.15 23.70 38.59
C GLY A 627 4.33 23.28 37.11
N ALA A 628 4.59 21.99 36.87
CA ALA A 628 4.75 21.46 35.52
C ALA A 628 3.42 21.35 34.74
N PRO A 629 3.39 21.64 33.42
CA PRO A 629 2.20 21.47 32.60
C PRO A 629 1.89 19.99 32.36
N ASN A 630 0.61 19.69 32.15
CA ASN A 630 0.15 18.41 31.65
C ASN A 630 0.41 18.30 30.13
N LEU A 631 0.54 17.08 29.59
CA LEU A 631 0.55 16.87 28.15
C LEU A 631 -0.78 17.33 27.48
N TYR A 632 -1.88 17.40 28.24
CA TYR A 632 -3.16 17.91 27.74
C TYR A 632 -3.16 19.44 27.56
N ASP A 633 -2.22 20.15 28.19
CA ASP A 633 -2.12 21.62 28.12
C ASP A 633 -1.43 22.09 26.84
N ILE A 634 -0.93 21.17 26.00
CA ILE A 634 -0.29 21.49 24.72
C ILE A 634 -1.27 22.27 23.81
N SER A 635 -0.75 23.26 23.08
CA SER A 635 -1.55 24.07 22.17
C SER A 635 -2.14 23.25 21.01
N GLY A 636 -3.19 23.77 20.37
CA GLY A 636 -3.83 23.21 19.18
C GLY A 636 -4.62 21.90 19.33
N SER A 637 -4.08 20.85 19.95
CA SER A 637 -4.78 19.55 19.99
C SER A 637 -4.32 18.53 21.05
N ALA A 638 -5.28 17.83 21.64
CA ALA A 638 -5.03 16.60 22.41
C ALA A 638 -4.45 15.45 21.54
N HIS A 639 -4.42 15.58 20.21
CA HIS A 639 -3.79 14.59 19.34
C HIS A 639 -2.29 14.40 19.57
N PHE A 640 -1.59 15.36 20.18
CA PHE A 640 -0.19 15.18 20.60
C PHE A 640 -0.03 13.95 21.48
N ILE A 641 -0.85 13.81 22.55
CA ILE A 641 -0.88 12.60 23.39
C ILE A 641 -1.35 11.39 22.59
N ASN A 642 -2.43 11.54 21.82
CA ASN A 642 -3.07 10.38 21.18
C ASN A 642 -2.19 9.71 20.12
N LYS A 643 -1.25 10.46 19.51
CA LYS A 643 -0.42 9.97 18.38
C LYS A 643 1.06 9.79 18.69
N CYS A 644 1.62 10.43 19.71
CA CYS A 644 2.97 10.09 20.17
C CYS A 644 3.02 8.66 20.72
N ASP A 645 4.21 8.07 20.78
CA ASP A 645 4.45 6.84 21.53
C ASP A 645 4.90 7.19 22.95
N ASN A 646 5.78 8.19 23.07
CA ASN A 646 6.27 8.71 24.35
C ASN A 646 5.90 10.19 24.52
N GLY A 647 5.64 10.60 25.76
CA GLY A 647 5.27 11.97 26.12
C GLY A 647 6.02 12.43 27.35
N ILE A 648 6.84 13.47 27.18
CA ILE A 648 7.81 13.95 28.18
C ILE A 648 7.53 15.41 28.49
N VAL A 649 7.53 15.78 29.78
CA VAL A 649 7.50 17.19 30.21
C VAL A 649 8.82 17.54 30.88
N ILE A 650 9.51 18.55 30.36
CA ILE A 650 10.70 19.13 30.99
C ILE A 650 10.26 20.28 31.88
N HIS A 651 10.58 20.18 33.17
CA HIS A 651 10.31 21.21 34.17
C HIS A 651 11.60 21.55 34.90
N ARG A 652 11.81 22.83 35.16
CA ARG A 652 12.95 23.33 35.91
C ARG A 652 12.43 24.07 37.13
N ASN A 653 12.99 23.74 38.29
CA ASN A 653 12.66 24.44 39.53
C ASN A 653 12.99 25.94 39.41
N ARG A 654 12.10 26.79 39.94
CA ARG A 654 12.22 28.25 39.96
C ARG A 654 12.15 28.85 41.36
N ASP A 655 11.75 28.06 42.37
CA ASP A 655 11.73 28.51 43.76
C ASP A 655 12.90 27.89 44.54
N VAL A 656 13.63 28.73 45.27
CA VAL A 656 14.71 28.31 46.17
C VAL A 656 14.15 27.49 47.33
N ASN A 657 12.90 27.73 47.74
CA ASN A 657 12.23 27.01 48.82
C ASN A 657 11.84 25.58 48.42
N GLU A 658 11.57 25.32 47.14
CA GLU A 658 11.27 23.97 46.61
C GLU A 658 12.55 23.17 46.29
N GLY A 659 13.72 23.82 46.29
CA GLY A 659 15.03 23.17 46.24
C GLY A 659 16.06 23.87 45.34
N PRO A 660 17.08 23.14 44.85
CA PRO A 660 18.12 23.71 44.00
C PRO A 660 17.59 24.23 42.65
N LEU A 661 18.04 25.40 42.21
CA LEU A 661 17.60 26.08 40.97
C LEU A 661 18.26 25.55 39.67
N ASP A 662 19.16 24.60 39.81
CA ASP A 662 19.81 23.77 38.78
C ASP A 662 19.16 22.38 38.67
N ARG A 663 18.28 21.99 39.60
CA ARG A 663 17.49 20.76 39.50
C ARG A 663 16.46 20.88 38.37
N VAL A 664 16.47 19.90 37.47
CA VAL A 664 15.52 19.73 36.37
C VAL A 664 14.84 18.38 36.52
N GLN A 665 13.51 18.38 36.43
CA GLN A 665 12.66 17.21 36.54
C GLN A 665 12.16 16.82 35.14
N VAL A 666 12.40 15.57 34.77
CA VAL A 666 12.01 14.97 33.49
C VAL A 666 10.83 14.05 33.78
N PHE A 667 9.64 14.55 33.51
CA PHE A 667 8.39 13.84 33.75
C PHE A 667 8.03 12.98 32.53
N VAL A 668 8.23 11.67 32.63
CA VAL A 668 7.75 10.72 31.63
C VAL A 668 6.26 10.47 31.91
N ARG A 669 5.40 11.11 31.12
CA ARG A 669 3.94 11.13 31.31
C ARG A 669 3.18 10.20 30.36
N LYS A 670 3.86 9.67 29.34
CA LYS A 670 3.37 8.55 28.53
C LYS A 670 4.55 7.72 28.04
N VAL A 671 4.42 6.39 28.10
CA VAL A 671 5.22 5.41 27.35
C VAL A 671 4.24 4.42 26.72
N ARG A 672 4.36 4.16 25.42
CA ARG A 672 3.51 3.16 24.73
C ARG A 672 4.11 1.76 24.76
N ASN A 673 5.43 1.69 24.63
CA ASN A 673 6.17 0.45 24.51
C ASN A 673 6.64 -0.01 25.90
N LYS A 674 5.99 -1.02 26.47
CA LYS A 674 6.23 -1.50 27.84
C LYS A 674 7.59 -2.17 28.06
N VAL A 675 8.39 -2.36 27.01
CA VAL A 675 9.71 -3.02 27.09
C VAL A 675 10.81 -2.00 27.43
N ILE A 676 10.59 -0.72 27.12
CA ILE A 676 11.64 0.31 27.07
C ILE A 676 11.54 1.38 28.16
N GLY A 677 10.56 1.27 29.06
CA GLY A 677 10.27 2.31 30.04
C GLY A 677 8.87 2.23 30.64
N ARG A 678 8.59 3.20 31.51
CA ARG A 678 7.35 3.33 32.31
C ARG A 678 7.08 4.79 32.65
N ILE A 679 5.83 5.12 32.95
CA ILE A 679 5.45 6.45 33.46
C ILE A 679 6.14 6.68 34.81
N GLY A 680 6.71 7.86 35.00
CA GLY A 680 7.43 8.24 36.21
C GLY A 680 8.22 9.53 36.07
N ASP A 681 9.06 9.81 37.06
CA ASP A 681 9.68 11.11 37.29
C ASP A 681 11.17 10.93 37.54
N ALA A 682 12.01 11.46 36.65
CA ALA A 682 13.46 11.47 36.80
C ALA A 682 13.95 12.87 37.21
N PHE A 683 15.06 12.94 37.94
CA PHE A 683 15.68 14.21 38.36
C PHE A 683 17.14 14.26 37.90
N LEU A 684 17.52 15.39 37.29
CA LEU A 684 18.85 15.67 36.77
C LEU A 684 19.35 17.02 37.30
N GLN A 685 20.67 17.18 37.38
CA GLN A 685 21.32 18.46 37.70
C GLN A 685 21.83 19.12 36.40
N TYR A 686 21.47 20.38 36.17
CA TYR A 686 21.88 21.16 35.00
C TYR A 686 23.16 21.96 35.27
N ASP A 687 24.24 21.57 34.61
CA ASP A 687 25.50 22.32 34.56
C ASP A 687 25.36 23.55 33.64
N ARG A 688 25.49 24.74 34.23
CA ARG A 688 25.36 26.03 33.52
C ARG A 688 26.58 26.38 32.66
N VAL A 689 27.74 25.79 32.94
CA VAL A 689 29.02 26.08 32.27
C VAL A 689 29.13 25.32 30.95
N THR A 690 28.79 24.03 30.96
CA THR A 690 28.84 23.15 29.77
C THR A 690 27.48 22.91 29.11
N GLY A 691 26.39 23.33 29.74
CA GLY A 691 25.02 23.06 29.28
C GLY A 691 24.59 21.58 29.41
N ARG A 692 25.38 20.75 30.11
CA ARG A 692 25.11 19.32 30.29
C ARG A 692 24.13 19.07 31.43
N PHE A 693 23.56 17.88 31.42
CA PHE A 693 22.74 17.36 32.52
C PHE A 693 23.45 16.14 33.09
N ASN A 694 23.48 16.02 34.42
CA ASN A 694 24.09 14.91 35.13
C ASN A 694 23.03 14.19 35.98
N ASP A 695 23.22 12.89 36.21
CA ASP A 695 22.46 12.14 37.23
C ASP A 695 22.71 12.77 38.61
N ILE A 696 21.68 12.87 39.45
CA ILE A 696 21.83 13.30 40.84
C ILE A 696 22.36 12.11 41.67
N SER A 697 23.40 12.35 42.47
CA SER A 697 24.05 11.39 43.37
C SER A 697 23.24 11.11 44.64
#